data_AF-A0A7X6T434-F1
#
_entry.id   AF-A0A7X6T434-F1
#
_cell.length_a   1.000
_cell.length_b   1.000
_cell.length_c   1.000
_cell.angle_alpha   90.00
_cell.angle_beta   90.00
_cell.angle_gamma   90.00
#
_symmetry.space_group_name_H-M   'P 1'
#
loop_
_entity.id
_entity.type
_entity.pdbx_description
1 polymer ?
#
loop_
_entity_poly.entity_id
_entity_poly.type
_entity_poly.pdbx_seq_one_letter_code
_entity_poly.pdbx_strand_id
1 'polypeptide(L)'
;MIRAQGLTLRRGTKVLLEEADFVINPNERVGIVGKNGAGKSTLFALIQGNLEQDAGTLEIPESWEIASVSQDVYGQDKNARDFVIDGDTHLRDLQKQRAEADDNDGMKIAELEAALTDAGHWSAESRAEQLLAGLGFAPETWDTTVSEFSGGWQVRLSIARALMKPSDLLLLDEPTNHLDLDAMVWLERWLGSYQGTVLLISHDTEFLNNVARVILHFEQLKLERYRGNYESFIEQQAQRMAQHEQAYEKQQKEIQHMQSFIDRFKAKATKAKQAQSRVKALARMQKLMPLQIASGISFSLPQPEQMPDPLIIIEKLDLGYEPDRPILKNINMMIRGGARIGILGVNGAGKSTFIKSLVGELKPLNGNINIAKGVNIAYFAQQQLDMLDHEASPLLHLQRIAENEREQVLRDYLGGFGFIGDQALAKVGPFSGGEKARLALALLVWTKPNLLLLDEPSNHLDVDMREALAKALTQFEGSILLVSHDRHLLRSTTDEFMIVADGNISEFDGDLDDYQQWLSDRKAEERQERNEIANAGAEPVIDRRAQRRQEAEERQRLSVLKRPLVKELNEIESRLEKIEKRLNELQDAMADENFYNDENRDSRIEQLNEHGQLESQKNELEERWLELNEEIEVIEQS
;
A
#
# COMPACT_ATOMS: atom_id res chain seq x y z
N MET A 1 5.09 -20.52 -20.23
CA MET A 1 3.89 -19.76 -19.83
C MET A 1 3.06 -20.65 -18.92
N ILE A 2 2.40 -20.09 -17.91
CA ILE A 2 1.46 -20.83 -17.06
C ILE A 2 0.09 -20.76 -17.70
N ARG A 3 -0.62 -21.90 -17.76
CA ARG A 3 -1.95 -21.99 -18.34
C ARG A 3 -2.88 -22.79 -17.45
N ALA A 4 -4.00 -22.20 -17.07
CA ALA A 4 -5.10 -22.88 -16.41
C ALA A 4 -6.29 -23.02 -17.35
N GLN A 5 -6.91 -24.20 -17.38
CA GLN A 5 -8.12 -24.46 -18.14
C GLN A 5 -9.16 -25.20 -17.29
N GLY A 6 -10.37 -24.62 -17.19
CA GLY A 6 -11.47 -25.17 -16.41
C GLY A 6 -11.11 -25.43 -14.95
N LEU A 7 -10.17 -24.66 -14.38
CA LEU A 7 -9.59 -24.92 -13.07
C LEU A 7 -10.65 -24.76 -11.97
N THR A 8 -10.84 -25.81 -11.19
CA THR A 8 -11.71 -25.82 -10.00
C THR A 8 -10.87 -26.09 -8.77
N LEU A 9 -11.03 -25.23 -7.76
CA LEU A 9 -10.25 -25.26 -6.52
C LEU A 9 -11.17 -25.15 -5.32
N ARG A 10 -11.06 -26.11 -4.40
CA ARG A 10 -11.83 -26.17 -3.16
C ARG A 10 -10.89 -26.24 -1.95
N ARG A 11 -11.34 -25.68 -0.82
CA ARG A 11 -10.64 -25.82 0.46
C ARG A 11 -11.64 -26.27 1.51
N GLY A 12 -11.55 -27.55 1.90
CA GLY A 12 -12.58 -28.20 2.71
C GLY A 12 -13.92 -28.23 1.95
N THR A 13 -14.95 -27.61 2.53
CA THR A 13 -16.28 -27.51 1.91
C THR A 13 -16.49 -26.25 1.07
N LYS A 14 -15.57 -25.28 1.14
CA LYS A 14 -15.70 -23.99 0.45
C LYS A 14 -15.10 -24.08 -0.96
N VAL A 15 -15.90 -23.73 -1.98
CA VAL A 15 -15.42 -23.54 -3.35
C VAL A 15 -14.75 -22.17 -3.45
N LEU A 16 -13.53 -22.14 -3.97
CA LEU A 16 -12.73 -20.91 -4.16
C LEU A 16 -12.72 -20.50 -5.63
N LEU A 17 -12.51 -21.47 -6.52
CA LEU A 17 -12.56 -21.28 -7.97
C LEU A 17 -13.43 -22.36 -8.63
N GLU A 18 -14.18 -21.98 -9.66
CA GLU A 18 -15.06 -22.85 -10.43
C GLU A 18 -14.88 -22.56 -11.93
N GLU A 19 -14.39 -23.56 -12.68
CA GLU A 19 -14.15 -23.49 -14.12
C GLU A 19 -13.37 -22.23 -14.55
N ALA A 20 -12.31 -21.88 -13.83
CA ALA A 20 -11.51 -20.70 -14.09
C ALA A 20 -10.48 -20.94 -15.20
N ASP A 21 -10.41 -20.02 -16.17
CA ASP A 21 -9.44 -20.03 -17.27
C ASP A 21 -8.53 -18.81 -17.17
N PHE A 22 -7.22 -19.01 -17.13
CA PHE A 22 -6.26 -17.91 -17.18
C PHE A 22 -4.93 -18.33 -17.80
N VAL A 23 -4.17 -17.35 -18.26
CA VAL A 23 -2.82 -17.52 -18.80
C VAL A 23 -1.92 -16.49 -18.12
N ILE A 24 -0.67 -16.86 -17.84
CA ILE A 24 0.40 -15.96 -17.41
C ILE A 24 1.61 -16.18 -18.32
N ASN A 25 2.02 -15.12 -19.01
CA ASN A 25 3.15 -15.18 -19.93
C ASN A 25 4.48 -15.00 -19.18
N PRO A 26 5.60 -15.50 -19.74
CA PRO A 26 6.92 -15.24 -19.19
C PRO A 26 7.18 -13.73 -19.08
N ASN A 27 7.92 -13.33 -18.04
CA ASN A 27 8.33 -11.95 -17.77
C ASN A 27 7.18 -10.97 -17.46
N GLU A 28 5.98 -11.49 -17.22
CA GLU A 28 4.88 -10.66 -16.75
C GLU A 28 5.03 -10.30 -15.26
N ARG A 29 4.49 -9.14 -14.90
CA ARG A 29 4.27 -8.70 -13.53
C ARG A 29 2.78 -8.75 -13.24
N VAL A 30 2.37 -9.79 -12.52
CA VAL A 30 0.96 -10.08 -12.28
C VAL A 30 0.61 -9.79 -10.83
N GLY A 31 -0.24 -8.79 -10.60
CA GLY A 31 -0.87 -8.55 -9.31
C GLY A 31 -2.12 -9.41 -9.17
N ILE A 32 -2.30 -10.07 -8.02
CA ILE A 32 -3.47 -10.89 -7.72
C ILE A 32 -4.31 -10.18 -6.68
N VAL A 33 -5.52 -9.78 -7.08
CA VAL A 33 -6.43 -8.97 -6.26
C VAL A 33 -7.69 -9.76 -5.96
N GLY A 34 -8.22 -9.58 -4.76
CA GLY A 34 -9.49 -10.17 -4.35
C GLY A 34 -9.72 -10.12 -2.86
N LYS A 35 -10.98 -10.35 -2.45
CA LYS A 35 -11.41 -10.30 -1.05
C LYS A 35 -10.65 -11.29 -0.17
N ASN A 36 -10.65 -11.02 1.14
CA ASN A 36 -10.10 -11.97 2.10
C ASN A 36 -10.83 -13.31 2.04
N GLY A 37 -10.06 -14.40 2.01
CA GLY A 37 -10.59 -15.75 1.87
C GLY A 37 -11.16 -16.10 0.49
N ALA A 38 -10.85 -15.33 -0.56
CA ALA A 38 -11.18 -15.64 -1.96
C ALA A 38 -10.36 -16.81 -2.53
N GLY A 39 -9.18 -17.08 -1.97
CA GLY A 39 -8.32 -18.19 -2.39
C GLY A 39 -6.93 -17.82 -2.91
N LYS A 40 -6.51 -16.54 -2.80
CA LYS A 40 -5.21 -16.02 -3.27
C LYS A 40 -4.01 -16.90 -2.86
N SER A 41 -3.79 -17.09 -1.56
CA SER A 41 -2.70 -17.96 -1.06
C SER A 41 -2.91 -19.45 -1.38
N THR A 42 -4.15 -19.88 -1.62
CA THR A 42 -4.43 -21.27 -2.04
C THR A 42 -4.04 -21.50 -3.50
N LEU A 43 -4.19 -20.48 -4.35
CA LEU A 43 -3.67 -20.49 -5.72
C LEU A 43 -2.13 -20.56 -5.71
N PHE A 44 -1.45 -19.86 -4.79
CA PHE A 44 0.00 -20.00 -4.64
C PHE A 44 0.41 -21.41 -4.22
N ALA A 45 -0.28 -21.99 -3.24
CA ALA A 45 -0.01 -23.37 -2.83
C ALA A 45 -0.20 -24.38 -3.99
N LEU A 46 -1.21 -24.15 -4.84
CA LEU A 46 -1.42 -24.94 -6.06
C LEU A 46 -0.28 -24.76 -7.06
N ILE A 47 0.16 -23.52 -7.32
CA ILE A 47 1.28 -23.22 -8.25
C ILE A 47 2.61 -23.83 -7.75
N GLN A 48 2.82 -23.85 -6.44
CA GLN A 48 3.99 -24.47 -5.81
C GLN A 48 3.95 -26.01 -5.84
N GLY A 49 2.82 -26.63 -6.21
CA GLY A 49 2.64 -28.08 -6.14
C GLY A 49 2.35 -28.62 -4.72
N ASN A 50 2.08 -27.74 -3.75
CA ASN A 50 1.73 -28.12 -2.38
C ASN A 50 0.26 -28.57 -2.25
N LEU A 51 -0.55 -28.33 -3.28
CA LEU A 51 -1.97 -28.67 -3.33
C LEU A 51 -2.33 -29.08 -4.76
N GLU A 52 -3.23 -30.06 -4.90
CA GLU A 52 -3.74 -30.53 -6.19
C GLU A 52 -5.08 -29.87 -6.52
N GLN A 53 -5.33 -29.64 -7.81
CA GLN A 53 -6.62 -29.15 -8.29
C GLN A 53 -7.72 -30.22 -8.20
N ASP A 54 -8.95 -29.82 -7.91
CA ASP A 54 -10.09 -30.73 -7.86
C ASP A 54 -10.61 -31.10 -9.26
N ALA A 55 -10.56 -30.14 -10.20
CA ALA A 55 -10.90 -30.35 -11.60
C ALA A 55 -10.18 -29.34 -12.51
N GLY A 56 -10.14 -29.65 -13.81
CA GLY A 56 -9.41 -28.87 -14.82
C GLY A 56 -7.92 -29.18 -14.82
N THR A 57 -7.14 -28.34 -15.50
CA THR A 57 -5.69 -28.50 -15.65
C THR A 57 -4.97 -27.20 -15.35
N LEU A 58 -3.87 -27.29 -14.61
CA LEU A 58 -2.89 -26.23 -14.45
C LEU A 58 -1.56 -26.71 -15.02
N GLU A 59 -1.11 -26.09 -16.09
CA GLU A 59 0.15 -26.38 -16.76
C GLU A 59 1.17 -25.30 -16.40
N ILE A 60 2.27 -25.73 -15.78
CA ILE A 60 3.45 -24.90 -15.50
C ILE A 60 4.63 -25.58 -16.20
N PRO A 61 5.51 -24.83 -16.90
CA PRO A 61 6.67 -25.43 -17.55
C PRO A 61 7.57 -26.15 -16.53
N GLU A 62 7.89 -27.42 -16.79
CA GLU A 62 8.74 -28.23 -15.87
C GLU A 62 10.14 -27.63 -15.68
N SER A 63 10.61 -26.83 -16.64
CA SER A 63 11.91 -26.15 -16.56
C SER A 63 11.91 -24.89 -15.69
N TRP A 64 10.75 -24.44 -15.19
CA TRP A 64 10.66 -23.20 -14.43
C TRP A 64 11.05 -23.42 -12.96
N GLU A 65 12.04 -22.66 -12.52
CA GLU A 65 12.39 -22.59 -11.10
C GLU A 65 11.49 -21.58 -10.38
N ILE A 66 10.81 -22.05 -9.33
CA ILE A 66 9.90 -21.24 -8.53
C ILE A 66 10.60 -20.79 -7.26
N ALA A 67 10.61 -19.49 -7.00
CA ALA A 67 10.99 -18.89 -5.72
C ALA A 67 9.75 -18.36 -5.01
N SER A 68 9.70 -18.53 -3.69
CA SER A 68 8.59 -18.05 -2.87
C SER A 68 9.02 -17.78 -1.45
N VAL A 69 8.37 -16.83 -0.79
CA VAL A 69 8.59 -16.57 0.63
C VAL A 69 7.98 -17.70 1.46
N SER A 70 8.82 -18.44 2.19
CA SER A 70 8.33 -19.43 3.16
C SER A 70 7.87 -18.73 4.44
N GLN A 71 6.68 -19.07 4.93
CA GLN A 71 6.17 -18.55 6.20
C GLN A 71 6.93 -19.12 7.41
N ASP A 72 7.53 -20.31 7.26
CA ASP A 72 8.40 -20.90 8.27
C ASP A 72 9.86 -20.44 8.07
N VAL A 73 10.42 -19.80 9.10
CA VAL A 73 11.83 -19.43 9.15
C VAL A 73 12.63 -20.59 9.74
N TYR A 74 12.99 -21.55 8.89
CA TYR A 74 13.89 -22.66 9.24
C TYR A 74 15.35 -22.19 9.31
N GLY A 75 16.13 -22.62 10.30
CA GLY A 75 17.55 -22.23 10.40
C GLY A 75 17.79 -21.03 11.29
N GLN A 76 17.09 -20.97 12.42
CA GLN A 76 17.18 -19.92 13.43
C GLN A 76 18.60 -19.76 14.01
N ASP A 77 19.44 -20.78 13.93
CA ASP A 77 20.82 -20.80 14.46
C ASP A 77 21.88 -20.26 13.48
N LYS A 78 21.51 -19.86 12.26
CA LYS A 78 22.46 -19.32 11.26
C LYS A 78 22.55 -17.79 11.34
N ASN A 79 23.63 -17.24 10.81
CA ASN A 79 23.77 -15.80 10.62
C ASN A 79 22.89 -15.32 9.46
N ALA A 80 22.42 -14.08 9.52
CA ALA A 80 21.53 -13.49 8.52
C ALA A 80 22.10 -13.59 7.08
N ARG A 81 23.39 -13.29 6.88
CA ARG A 81 24.05 -13.39 5.57
C ARG A 81 24.01 -14.79 4.99
N ASP A 82 24.41 -15.79 5.77
CA ASP A 82 24.42 -17.19 5.35
C ASP A 82 23.01 -17.72 5.10
N PHE A 83 22.05 -17.30 5.92
CA PHE A 83 20.64 -17.64 5.76
C PHE A 83 20.07 -17.11 4.44
N VAL A 84 20.45 -15.91 4.00
CA VAL A 84 20.04 -15.37 2.70
C VAL A 84 20.69 -16.16 1.56
N ILE A 85 21.99 -16.46 1.65
CA ILE A 85 22.71 -17.28 0.65
C ILE A 85 22.10 -18.69 0.54
N ASP A 86 21.58 -19.25 1.64
CA ASP A 86 20.86 -20.53 1.65
C ASP A 86 19.55 -20.53 0.84
N GLY A 87 19.11 -19.37 0.35
CA GLY A 87 18.03 -19.29 -0.64
C GLY A 87 18.43 -19.89 -1.99
N ASP A 88 19.70 -19.75 -2.37
CA ASP A 88 20.26 -20.35 -3.57
C ASP A 88 20.70 -21.79 -3.28
N THR A 89 19.72 -22.71 -3.32
CA THR A 89 19.94 -24.12 -3.04
C THR A 89 20.88 -24.78 -4.04
N HIS A 90 20.89 -24.31 -5.29
CA HIS A 90 21.78 -24.82 -6.33
C HIS A 90 23.24 -24.47 -6.00
N LEU A 91 23.50 -23.21 -5.64
CA LEU A 91 24.82 -22.77 -5.20
C LEU A 91 25.30 -23.56 -3.96
N ARG A 92 24.44 -23.74 -2.95
CA ARG A 92 24.80 -24.50 -1.74
C ARG A 92 25.09 -25.97 -2.03
N ASP A 93 24.34 -26.59 -2.93
CA ASP A 93 24.59 -27.98 -3.34
C ASP A 93 25.93 -28.12 -4.06
N LEU A 94 26.26 -27.20 -4.99
CA LEU A 94 27.56 -27.17 -5.65
C LEU A 94 28.71 -26.96 -4.65
N GLN A 95 28.55 -26.06 -3.68
CA GLN A 95 29.54 -25.84 -2.62
C GLN A 95 29.76 -27.10 -1.79
N LYS A 96 28.69 -27.81 -1.44
CA LYS A 96 28.76 -29.07 -0.71
C LYS A 96 29.44 -30.16 -1.54
N GLN A 97 29.06 -30.33 -2.80
CA GLN A 97 29.68 -31.29 -3.72
C GLN A 97 31.18 -31.01 -3.91
N ARG A 98 31.58 -29.73 -3.96
CA ARG A 98 32.97 -29.32 -4.06
C ARG A 98 33.77 -29.62 -2.79
N ALA A 99 33.17 -29.46 -1.61
CA ALA A 99 33.77 -29.78 -0.33
C ALA A 99 33.91 -31.30 -0.09
N GLU A 100 33.00 -32.10 -0.66
CA GLU A 100 33.00 -33.57 -0.58
C GLU A 100 33.81 -34.24 -1.71
N ALA A 101 34.27 -33.48 -2.71
CA ALA A 101 35.04 -34.01 -3.83
C ALA A 101 36.46 -34.45 -3.39
N ASP A 102 36.95 -35.55 -3.97
CA ASP A 102 38.32 -36.01 -3.77
C ASP A 102 39.29 -35.05 -4.48
N ASP A 103 40.29 -34.55 -3.74
CA ASP A 103 41.32 -33.64 -4.25
C ASP A 103 42.14 -34.24 -5.41
N ASN A 104 42.08 -35.56 -5.62
CA ASN A 104 42.76 -36.25 -6.71
C ASN A 104 41.95 -36.31 -8.02
N ASP A 105 40.67 -35.95 -8.01
CA ASP A 105 39.83 -35.93 -9.20
C ASP A 105 39.78 -34.52 -9.83
N GLY A 106 40.87 -34.17 -10.52
CA GLY A 106 41.03 -32.85 -11.12
C GLY A 106 39.99 -32.50 -12.20
N MET A 107 39.39 -33.50 -12.88
CA MET A 107 38.32 -33.24 -13.85
C MET A 107 37.03 -32.85 -13.14
N LYS A 108 36.62 -33.62 -12.12
CA LYS A 108 35.43 -33.31 -11.33
C LYS A 108 35.54 -31.97 -10.62
N ILE A 109 36.73 -31.63 -10.10
CA ILE A 109 36.98 -30.31 -9.52
C ILE A 109 36.80 -29.21 -10.58
N ALA A 110 37.38 -29.37 -11.77
CA ALA A 110 37.26 -28.37 -12.83
C ALA A 110 35.80 -28.16 -13.26
N GLU A 111 35.00 -29.22 -13.37
CA GLU A 111 33.56 -29.13 -13.66
C GLU A 111 32.79 -28.40 -12.56
N LEU A 112 33.06 -28.70 -11.29
CA LEU A 112 32.42 -28.05 -10.14
C LEU A 112 32.82 -26.58 -10.00
N GLU A 113 34.09 -26.23 -10.21
CA GLU A 113 34.57 -24.84 -10.18
C GLU A 113 33.96 -24.00 -11.31
N ALA A 114 33.78 -24.59 -12.50
CA ALA A 114 33.07 -23.94 -13.61
C ALA A 114 31.59 -23.72 -13.23
N ALA A 115 30.90 -24.75 -12.74
CA ALA A 115 29.51 -24.63 -12.31
C ALA A 115 29.31 -23.61 -11.16
N LEU A 116 30.23 -23.57 -10.18
CA LEU A 116 30.23 -22.58 -9.10
C LEU A 116 30.41 -21.15 -9.64
N THR A 117 31.28 -20.98 -10.63
CA THR A 117 31.48 -19.69 -11.29
C THR A 117 30.22 -19.23 -12.01
N ASP A 118 29.56 -20.13 -12.75
CA ASP A 118 28.30 -19.87 -13.44
C ASP A 118 27.15 -19.56 -12.47
N ALA A 119 27.11 -20.24 -11.31
CA ALA A 119 26.18 -19.95 -10.21
C ALA A 119 26.49 -18.64 -9.45
N GLY A 120 27.55 -17.92 -9.84
CA GLY A 120 27.93 -16.65 -9.24
C GLY A 120 28.44 -16.79 -7.81
N HIS A 121 29.22 -17.84 -7.52
CA HIS A 121 29.78 -18.10 -6.19
C HIS A 121 30.55 -16.89 -5.63
N TRP A 122 31.41 -16.26 -6.42
CA TRP A 122 32.25 -15.11 -6.01
C TRP A 122 31.45 -13.87 -5.63
N SER A 123 30.27 -13.68 -6.23
CA SER A 123 29.41 -12.52 -5.95
C SER A 123 28.31 -12.82 -4.95
N ALA A 124 28.15 -14.07 -4.50
CA ALA A 124 27.03 -14.50 -3.67
C ALA A 124 26.95 -13.73 -2.35
N GLU A 125 28.09 -13.49 -1.71
CA GLU A 125 28.16 -12.73 -0.46
C GLU A 125 27.75 -11.27 -0.67
N SER A 126 28.34 -10.60 -1.67
CA SER A 126 27.98 -9.22 -2.00
C SER A 126 26.51 -9.07 -2.42
N ARG A 127 25.96 -10.05 -3.16
CA ARG A 127 24.54 -10.08 -3.51
C ARG A 127 23.66 -10.19 -2.27
N ALA A 128 23.98 -11.09 -1.34
CA ALA A 128 23.24 -11.24 -0.10
C ALA A 128 23.28 -9.95 0.74
N GLU A 129 24.44 -9.31 0.83
CA GLU A 129 24.62 -8.03 1.53
C GLU A 129 23.82 -6.89 0.88
N GLN A 130 23.75 -6.84 -0.45
CA GLN A 130 22.91 -5.88 -1.19
C GLN A 130 21.42 -6.09 -0.92
N LEU A 131 20.95 -7.35 -0.88
CA LEU A 131 19.56 -7.68 -0.53
C LEU A 131 19.25 -7.29 0.91
N LEU A 132 20.15 -7.58 1.85
CA LEU A 132 20.02 -7.21 3.26
C LEU A 132 19.99 -5.69 3.43
N ALA A 133 20.93 -4.96 2.83
CA ALA A 133 20.96 -3.50 2.87
C ALA A 133 19.67 -2.89 2.29
N GLY A 134 19.20 -3.43 1.17
CA GLY A 134 17.97 -3.00 0.50
C GLY A 134 16.71 -3.15 1.35
N LEU A 135 16.62 -4.22 2.14
CA LEU A 135 15.51 -4.46 3.07
C LEU A 135 15.69 -3.77 4.43
N GLY A 136 16.73 -2.94 4.59
CA GLY A 136 16.96 -2.09 5.75
C GLY A 136 17.83 -2.70 6.85
N PHE A 137 18.53 -3.81 6.60
CA PHE A 137 19.46 -4.39 7.59
C PHE A 137 20.76 -3.61 7.64
N ALA A 138 21.10 -3.09 8.83
CA ALA A 138 22.36 -2.40 9.06
C ALA A 138 23.55 -3.37 8.91
N PRO A 139 24.71 -2.94 8.38
CA PRO A 139 25.85 -3.82 8.13
C PRO A 139 26.36 -4.60 9.35
N GLU A 140 26.22 -4.03 10.55
CA GLU A 140 26.59 -4.65 11.82
C GLU A 140 25.72 -5.88 12.15
N THR A 141 24.53 -5.98 11.55
CA THR A 141 23.55 -7.03 11.82
C THR A 141 23.65 -8.22 10.86
N TRP A 142 24.47 -8.14 9.81
CA TRP A 142 24.57 -9.21 8.81
C TRP A 142 25.13 -10.52 9.37
N ASP A 143 25.89 -10.43 10.47
CA ASP A 143 26.43 -11.58 11.20
C ASP A 143 25.62 -11.96 12.45
N THR A 144 24.51 -11.29 12.70
CA THR A 144 23.60 -11.62 13.80
C THR A 144 22.81 -12.88 13.46
N THR A 145 22.59 -13.71 14.48
CA THR A 145 21.82 -14.95 14.38
C THR A 145 20.35 -14.66 14.03
N VAL A 146 19.73 -15.45 13.15
CA VAL A 146 18.33 -15.26 12.73
C VAL A 146 17.34 -15.25 13.92
N SER A 147 17.59 -16.06 14.94
CA SER A 147 16.77 -16.13 16.16
C SER A 147 16.72 -14.84 16.99
N GLU A 148 17.73 -13.98 16.87
CA GLU A 148 17.84 -12.74 17.65
C GLU A 148 17.02 -11.60 17.04
N PHE A 149 16.66 -11.71 15.75
CA PHE A 149 15.78 -10.78 15.09
C PHE A 149 14.33 -10.95 15.56
N SER A 150 13.59 -9.83 15.64
CA SER A 150 12.15 -9.90 15.89
C SER A 150 11.41 -10.55 14.70
N GLY A 151 10.19 -11.06 14.93
CA GLY A 151 9.42 -11.75 13.89
C GLY A 151 9.27 -10.96 12.58
N GLY A 152 9.08 -9.63 12.64
CA GLY A 152 9.01 -8.78 11.44
C GLY A 152 10.33 -8.76 10.65
N TRP A 153 11.47 -8.66 11.34
CA TRP A 153 12.79 -8.75 10.72
C TRP A 153 13.07 -10.14 10.16
N GLN A 154 12.62 -11.20 10.84
CA GLN A 154 12.73 -12.57 10.31
C GLN A 154 11.94 -12.76 9.01
N VAL A 155 10.77 -12.13 8.87
CA VAL A 155 10.03 -12.12 7.60
C VAL A 155 10.77 -11.35 6.51
N ARG A 156 11.44 -10.23 6.85
CA ARG A 156 12.31 -9.55 5.86
C ARG A 156 13.47 -10.43 5.41
N LEU A 157 14.07 -11.19 6.32
CA LEU A 157 15.11 -12.17 5.95
C LEU A 157 14.56 -13.25 5.01
N SER A 158 13.34 -13.75 5.23
CA SER A 158 12.75 -14.74 4.33
C SER A 158 12.44 -14.17 2.95
N ILE A 159 12.09 -12.88 2.86
CA ILE A 159 12.01 -12.15 1.58
C ILE A 159 13.39 -12.12 0.91
N ALA A 160 14.44 -11.62 1.59
CA ALA A 160 15.80 -11.59 1.02
C ALA A 160 16.25 -12.98 0.52
N ARG A 161 16.00 -14.02 1.32
CA ARG A 161 16.30 -15.40 0.96
C ARG A 161 15.56 -15.85 -0.30
N ALA A 162 14.27 -15.52 -0.42
CA ALA A 162 13.50 -15.84 -1.63
C ALA A 162 14.04 -15.09 -2.87
N LEU A 163 14.42 -13.81 -2.70
CA LEU A 163 15.01 -12.99 -3.78
C LEU A 163 16.41 -13.47 -4.20
N MET A 164 17.14 -14.13 -3.30
CA MET A 164 18.45 -14.72 -3.60
C MET A 164 18.36 -15.93 -4.52
N LYS A 165 17.24 -16.68 -4.49
CA LYS A 165 17.06 -17.88 -5.32
C LYS A 165 16.90 -17.50 -6.80
N PRO A 166 17.80 -17.95 -7.69
CA PRO A 166 17.59 -17.83 -9.14
C PRO A 166 16.28 -18.51 -9.52
N SER A 167 15.39 -17.79 -10.21
CA SER A 167 14.03 -18.27 -10.48
C SER A 167 13.46 -17.68 -11.76
N ASP A 168 12.60 -18.44 -12.42
CA ASP A 168 11.78 -18.01 -13.57
C ASP A 168 10.43 -17.45 -13.12
N LEU A 169 9.99 -17.86 -11.92
CA LEU A 169 8.75 -17.45 -11.30
C LEU A 169 8.98 -17.08 -9.83
N LEU A 170 8.75 -15.82 -9.49
CA LEU A 170 8.78 -15.33 -8.12
C LEU A 170 7.36 -15.14 -7.59
N LEU A 171 7.05 -15.79 -6.47
CA LEU A 171 5.77 -15.71 -5.78
C LEU A 171 5.94 -14.93 -4.47
N LEU A 172 5.27 -13.78 -4.36
CA LEU A 172 5.29 -12.95 -3.15
C LEU A 172 3.88 -12.83 -2.58
N ASP A 173 3.66 -13.36 -1.38
CA ASP A 173 2.37 -13.29 -0.67
C ASP A 173 2.46 -12.23 0.43
N GLU A 174 1.79 -11.09 0.22
CA GLU A 174 1.76 -9.93 1.11
C GLU A 174 3.15 -9.45 1.58
N PRO A 175 4.10 -9.16 0.67
CA PRO A 175 5.45 -8.78 1.06
C PRO A 175 5.51 -7.43 1.80
N THR A 176 4.50 -6.56 1.65
CA THR A 176 4.49 -5.20 2.19
C THR A 176 4.20 -5.13 3.69
N ASN A 177 3.51 -6.13 4.28
CA ASN A 177 3.02 -6.09 5.68
C ASN A 177 4.09 -5.87 6.76
N HIS A 178 5.35 -6.14 6.47
CA HIS A 178 6.45 -6.02 7.43
C HIS A 178 7.59 -5.12 6.93
N LEU A 179 7.39 -4.47 5.79
CA LEU A 179 8.35 -3.56 5.19
C LEU A 179 8.00 -2.14 5.61
N ASP A 180 9.04 -1.37 5.92
CA ASP A 180 8.89 0.07 6.06
C ASP A 180 8.88 0.72 4.67
N LEU A 181 8.61 2.02 4.63
CA LEU A 181 8.51 2.76 3.39
C LEU A 181 9.74 2.56 2.50
N ASP A 182 10.94 2.61 3.10
CA ASP A 182 12.22 2.41 2.44
C ASP A 182 12.37 1.05 1.78
N ALA A 183 12.17 -0.01 2.56
CA ALA A 183 12.30 -1.37 2.07
C ALA A 183 11.24 -1.67 1.00
N MET A 184 10.06 -1.06 1.10
CA MET A 184 9.03 -1.13 0.06
C MET A 184 9.49 -0.45 -1.23
N VAL A 185 9.93 0.82 -1.20
CA VAL A 185 10.43 1.53 -2.40
C VAL A 185 11.59 0.76 -3.06
N TRP A 186 12.52 0.24 -2.24
CA TRP A 186 13.60 -0.58 -2.75
C TRP A 186 13.09 -1.86 -3.43
N LEU A 187 12.14 -2.56 -2.81
CA LEU A 187 11.55 -3.78 -3.36
C LEU A 187 10.78 -3.49 -4.67
N GLU A 188 10.06 -2.37 -4.77
CA GLU A 188 9.40 -1.92 -5.99
C GLU A 188 10.40 -1.81 -7.15
N ARG A 189 11.53 -1.12 -6.92
CA ARG A 189 12.60 -0.95 -7.92
C ARG A 189 13.26 -2.28 -8.27
N TRP A 190 13.52 -3.13 -7.27
CA TRP A 190 14.09 -4.45 -7.48
C TRP A 190 13.17 -5.31 -8.36
N LEU A 191 11.88 -5.38 -8.02
CA LEU A 191 10.88 -6.13 -8.78
C LEU A 191 10.67 -5.55 -10.18
N GLY A 192 10.80 -4.25 -10.36
CA GLY A 192 10.79 -3.60 -11.67
C GLY A 192 11.92 -4.11 -12.60
N SER A 193 13.10 -4.38 -12.05
CA SER A 193 14.30 -4.81 -12.81
C SER A 193 14.48 -6.33 -12.94
N TYR A 194 13.75 -7.12 -12.15
CA TYR A 194 13.85 -8.58 -12.16
C TYR A 194 13.56 -9.17 -13.57
N GLN A 195 14.26 -10.23 -13.98
CA GLN A 195 14.14 -10.73 -15.37
C GLN A 195 13.10 -11.85 -15.54
N GLY A 196 12.69 -12.51 -14.45
CA GLY A 196 11.69 -13.57 -14.48
C GLY A 196 10.25 -13.07 -14.45
N THR A 197 9.30 -13.97 -14.24
CA THR A 197 7.87 -13.68 -14.03
C THR A 197 7.62 -13.41 -12.54
N VAL A 198 6.80 -12.43 -12.19
CA VAL A 198 6.41 -12.17 -10.79
C VAL A 198 4.91 -12.30 -10.65
N LEU A 199 4.48 -13.09 -9.67
CA LEU A 199 3.12 -13.11 -9.17
C LEU A 199 3.15 -12.54 -7.75
N LEU A 200 2.36 -11.50 -7.55
CA LEU A 200 2.33 -10.72 -6.33
C LEU A 200 0.91 -10.68 -5.80
N ILE A 201 0.73 -11.12 -4.56
CA ILE A 201 -0.47 -10.84 -3.77
C ILE A 201 -0.09 -9.69 -2.84
N SER A 202 -0.83 -8.58 -2.91
CA SER A 202 -0.66 -7.46 -1.99
C SER A 202 -1.99 -6.75 -1.79
N HIS A 203 -2.20 -6.24 -0.58
CA HIS A 203 -3.28 -5.32 -0.27
C HIS A 203 -2.87 -3.84 -0.40
N ASP A 204 -1.61 -3.56 -0.71
CA ASP A 204 -1.11 -2.21 -0.98
C ASP A 204 -1.36 -1.83 -2.45
N THR A 205 -2.28 -0.88 -2.66
CA THR A 205 -2.72 -0.46 -3.99
C THR A 205 -1.64 0.29 -4.75
N GLU A 206 -0.80 1.07 -4.07
CA GLU A 206 0.27 1.85 -4.68
C GLU A 206 1.43 0.94 -5.10
N PHE A 207 1.80 -0.02 -4.24
CA PHE A 207 2.77 -1.06 -4.56
C PHE A 207 2.33 -1.90 -5.78
N LEU A 208 1.05 -2.31 -5.80
CA LEU A 208 0.48 -2.98 -6.97
C LEU A 208 0.50 -2.10 -8.21
N ASN A 209 0.22 -0.79 -8.08
CA ASN A 209 0.24 0.14 -9.20
C ASN A 209 1.64 0.27 -9.82
N ASN A 210 2.67 0.36 -8.97
CA ASN A 210 4.05 0.56 -9.40
C ASN A 210 4.65 -0.71 -10.01
N VAL A 211 4.36 -1.89 -9.43
CA VAL A 211 4.97 -3.16 -9.84
C VAL A 211 4.15 -3.90 -10.91
N ALA A 212 2.83 -4.01 -10.75
CA ALA A 212 2.01 -4.85 -11.62
C ALA A 212 1.79 -4.21 -13.00
N ARG A 213 1.71 -5.06 -14.03
CA ARG A 213 1.37 -4.70 -15.41
C ARG A 213 0.17 -5.49 -15.95
N VAL A 214 -0.28 -6.48 -15.17
CA VAL A 214 -1.46 -7.29 -15.38
C VAL A 214 -2.09 -7.53 -14.00
N ILE A 215 -3.41 -7.44 -13.89
CA ILE A 215 -4.14 -7.80 -12.67
C ILE A 215 -4.97 -9.06 -12.93
N LEU A 216 -4.82 -10.06 -12.06
CA LEU A 216 -5.70 -11.22 -11.96
C LEU A 216 -6.65 -11.00 -10.78
N HIS A 217 -7.92 -10.76 -11.08
CA HIS A 217 -8.95 -10.45 -10.09
C HIS A 217 -9.79 -11.69 -9.78
N PHE A 218 -9.87 -12.05 -8.50
CA PHE A 218 -10.80 -13.06 -7.99
C PHE A 218 -12.21 -12.46 -7.86
N GLU A 219 -13.12 -12.89 -8.72
CA GLU A 219 -14.50 -12.41 -8.74
C GLU A 219 -15.48 -13.54 -9.05
N GLN A 220 -16.53 -13.69 -8.23
CA GLN A 220 -17.60 -14.67 -8.44
C GLN A 220 -17.10 -16.10 -8.71
N LEU A 221 -16.14 -16.58 -7.90
CA LEU A 221 -15.49 -17.90 -8.05
C LEU A 221 -14.68 -18.07 -9.35
N LYS A 222 -14.37 -16.98 -10.06
CA LYS A 222 -13.55 -16.99 -11.27
C LYS A 222 -12.31 -16.11 -11.10
N LEU A 223 -11.39 -16.26 -12.04
CA LEU A 223 -10.22 -15.40 -12.20
C LEU A 223 -10.37 -14.63 -13.50
N GLU A 224 -10.43 -13.31 -13.39
CA GLU A 224 -10.50 -12.43 -14.54
C GLU A 224 -9.19 -11.67 -14.72
N ARG A 225 -8.73 -11.59 -15.97
CA ARG A 225 -7.46 -10.95 -16.31
C ARG A 225 -7.70 -9.56 -16.89
N TYR A 226 -7.04 -8.57 -16.30
CA TYR A 226 -7.06 -7.17 -16.70
C TYR A 226 -5.64 -6.74 -17.12
N ARG A 227 -5.56 -5.92 -18.17
CA ARG A 227 -4.28 -5.42 -18.67
C ARG A 227 -4.01 -4.02 -18.09
N GLY A 228 -2.79 -3.79 -17.64
CA GLY A 228 -2.33 -2.53 -17.06
C GLY A 228 -2.04 -2.64 -15.56
N ASN A 229 -1.78 -1.49 -14.94
CA ASN A 229 -1.53 -1.36 -13.51
C ASN A 229 -2.85 -1.42 -12.71
N TYR A 230 -2.77 -1.25 -11.39
CA TYR A 230 -3.91 -1.33 -10.50
C TYR A 230 -4.98 -0.27 -10.80
N GLU A 231 -4.60 0.99 -11.05
CA GLU A 231 -5.55 2.07 -11.39
C GLU A 231 -6.33 1.75 -12.67
N SER A 232 -5.64 1.31 -13.72
CA SER A 232 -6.29 0.94 -14.98
C SER A 232 -7.27 -0.24 -14.81
N PHE A 233 -7.01 -1.13 -13.85
CA PHE A 233 -7.93 -2.21 -13.49
C PHE A 233 -9.21 -1.66 -12.86
N ILE A 234 -9.10 -0.73 -11.92
CA ILE A 234 -10.25 -0.09 -11.27
C ILE A 234 -11.11 0.65 -12.29
N GLU A 235 -10.49 1.39 -13.22
CA GLU A 235 -11.20 2.07 -14.30
C GLU A 235 -11.94 1.07 -15.21
N GLN A 236 -11.26 0.01 -15.65
CA GLN A 236 -11.85 -1.05 -16.48
C GLN A 236 -13.01 -1.74 -15.77
N GLN A 237 -12.86 -2.01 -14.47
CA GLN A 237 -13.90 -2.61 -13.64
C GLN A 237 -15.12 -1.67 -13.55
N ALA A 238 -14.91 -0.39 -13.24
CA ALA A 238 -15.98 0.60 -13.15
C ALA A 238 -16.74 0.75 -14.48
N GLN A 239 -16.01 0.82 -15.60
CA GLN A 239 -16.60 0.87 -16.94
C GLN A 239 -17.44 -0.37 -17.23
N ARG A 240 -16.93 -1.56 -16.90
CA ARG A 240 -17.63 -2.83 -17.11
C ARG A 240 -18.89 -2.91 -16.26
N MET A 241 -18.84 -2.48 -15.01
CA MET A 241 -19.99 -2.40 -14.11
C MET A 241 -21.06 -1.46 -14.67
N ALA A 242 -20.67 -0.26 -15.08
CA ALA A 242 -21.60 0.72 -15.67
C ALA A 242 -22.26 0.21 -16.95
N GLN A 243 -21.50 -0.45 -17.84
CA GLN A 243 -22.05 -1.08 -19.05
C GLN A 243 -23.03 -2.20 -18.73
N HIS A 244 -22.71 -3.03 -17.73
CA HIS A 244 -23.60 -4.11 -17.30
C HIS A 244 -24.90 -3.56 -16.68
N GLU A 245 -24.82 -2.53 -15.84
CA GLU A 245 -25.98 -1.88 -15.24
C GLU A 245 -26.90 -1.27 -16.31
N GLN A 246 -26.35 -0.54 -17.28
CA GLN A 246 -27.11 -0.01 -18.41
C GLN A 246 -27.77 -1.11 -19.24
N ALA A 247 -27.05 -2.21 -19.52
CA ALA A 247 -27.60 -3.35 -20.25
C ALA A 247 -28.73 -4.04 -19.47
N TYR A 248 -28.55 -4.20 -18.15
CA TYR A 248 -29.56 -4.75 -17.25
C TYR A 248 -30.82 -3.88 -17.21
N GLU A 249 -30.69 -2.56 -17.02
CA GLU A 249 -31.83 -1.64 -17.04
C GLU A 249 -32.59 -1.68 -18.36
N LYS A 250 -31.87 -1.70 -19.48
CA LYS A 250 -32.47 -1.78 -20.82
C LYS A 250 -33.25 -3.08 -20.98
N GLN A 251 -32.67 -4.21 -20.56
CA GLN A 251 -33.34 -5.51 -20.59
C GLN A 251 -34.59 -5.53 -19.68
N GLN A 252 -34.53 -4.93 -18.49
CA GLN A 252 -35.68 -4.81 -17.58
C GLN A 252 -36.82 -3.98 -18.20
N LYS A 253 -36.49 -2.84 -18.81
CA LYS A 253 -37.47 -2.01 -19.55
C LYS A 253 -38.13 -2.79 -20.70
N GLU A 254 -37.35 -3.57 -21.46
CA GLU A 254 -37.88 -4.44 -22.53
C GLU A 254 -38.78 -5.56 -21.99
N ILE A 255 -38.38 -6.20 -20.89
CA ILE A 255 -39.17 -7.24 -20.21
C ILE A 255 -40.51 -6.67 -19.74
N GLN A 256 -40.50 -5.52 -19.05
CA GLN A 256 -41.71 -4.82 -18.60
C GLN A 256 -42.63 -4.44 -19.78
N HIS A 257 -42.06 -3.92 -20.86
CA HIS A 257 -42.83 -3.59 -22.07
C HIS A 257 -43.46 -4.83 -22.72
N MET A 258 -42.73 -5.95 -22.81
CA MET A 258 -43.28 -7.21 -23.32
C MET A 258 -44.38 -7.77 -22.41
N GLN A 259 -44.19 -7.74 -21.09
CA GLN A 259 -45.20 -8.17 -20.10
C GLN A 259 -46.46 -7.32 -20.17
N SER A 260 -46.35 -5.99 -20.16
CA SER A 260 -47.52 -5.11 -20.28
C SER A 260 -48.31 -5.36 -21.57
N PHE A 261 -47.64 -5.68 -22.68
CA PHE A 261 -48.31 -6.06 -23.92
C PHE A 261 -49.01 -7.43 -23.81
N ILE A 262 -48.35 -8.42 -23.20
CA ILE A 262 -48.94 -9.74 -22.95
C ILE A 262 -50.20 -9.57 -22.10
N ASP A 263 -50.11 -8.90 -20.96
CA ASP A 263 -51.21 -8.72 -20.01
C ASP A 263 -52.40 -8.00 -20.64
N ARG A 264 -52.14 -6.98 -21.46
CA ARG A 264 -53.17 -6.15 -22.10
C ARG A 264 -53.88 -6.84 -23.28
N PHE A 265 -53.24 -7.81 -23.94
CA PHE A 265 -53.76 -8.43 -25.17
C PHE A 265 -53.95 -9.95 -25.10
N LYS A 266 -53.68 -10.60 -23.95
CA LYS A 266 -53.87 -12.05 -23.73
C LYS A 266 -55.30 -12.53 -24.00
N ALA A 267 -56.30 -11.69 -23.74
CA ALA A 267 -57.73 -12.03 -23.86
C ALA A 267 -58.39 -11.61 -25.20
N LYS A 268 -57.68 -10.91 -26.09
CA LYS A 268 -58.24 -10.45 -27.39
C LYS A 268 -57.91 -11.42 -28.52
N ALA A 269 -58.94 -12.03 -29.11
CA ALA A 269 -58.81 -13.04 -30.17
C ALA A 269 -57.99 -12.58 -31.40
N THR A 270 -58.06 -11.30 -31.76
CA THR A 270 -57.33 -10.73 -32.92
C THR A 270 -55.83 -10.54 -32.70
N LYS A 271 -55.36 -10.46 -31.43
CA LYS A 271 -53.93 -10.26 -31.10
C LYS A 271 -53.29 -11.41 -30.32
N ALA A 272 -54.02 -12.50 -30.11
CA ALA A 272 -53.57 -13.67 -29.35
C ALA A 272 -52.27 -14.30 -29.90
N LYS A 273 -52.12 -14.43 -31.23
CA LYS A 273 -50.88 -14.95 -31.84
C LYS A 273 -49.64 -14.09 -31.54
N GLN A 274 -49.78 -12.76 -31.53
CA GLN A 274 -48.68 -11.83 -31.23
C GLN A 274 -48.31 -11.85 -29.74
N ALA A 275 -49.30 -11.91 -28.85
CA ALA A 275 -49.06 -12.08 -27.41
C ALA A 275 -48.33 -13.40 -27.12
N GLN A 276 -48.76 -14.51 -27.75
CA GLN A 276 -48.13 -15.82 -27.58
C GLN A 276 -46.70 -15.89 -28.13
N SER A 277 -46.39 -15.16 -29.20
CA SER A 277 -45.02 -15.01 -29.72
C SER A 277 -44.09 -14.30 -28.73
N ARG A 278 -44.57 -13.23 -28.08
CA ARG A 278 -43.77 -12.51 -27.06
C ARG A 278 -43.61 -13.31 -25.78
N VAL A 279 -44.59 -14.12 -25.38
CA VAL A 279 -44.44 -15.09 -24.27
C VAL A 279 -43.28 -16.06 -24.54
N LYS A 280 -43.20 -16.61 -25.76
CA LYS A 280 -42.09 -17.49 -26.16
C LYS A 280 -40.74 -16.77 -26.22
N ALA A 281 -40.72 -15.51 -26.68
CA ALA A 281 -39.52 -14.70 -26.70
C ALA A 281 -39.00 -14.42 -25.28
N LEU A 282 -39.89 -14.04 -24.36
CA LEU A 282 -39.57 -13.76 -22.96
C LEU A 282 -39.09 -15.03 -22.23
N ALA A 283 -39.65 -16.20 -22.55
CA ALA A 283 -39.22 -17.49 -22.00
C ALA A 283 -37.86 -17.97 -22.53
N ARG A 284 -37.43 -17.52 -23.72
CA ARG A 284 -36.11 -17.83 -24.30
C ARG A 284 -35.04 -16.80 -23.97
N MET A 285 -35.43 -15.63 -23.47
CA MET A 285 -34.51 -14.55 -23.13
C MET A 285 -33.69 -14.95 -21.90
N GLN A 286 -32.37 -14.95 -22.05
CA GLN A 286 -31.45 -15.14 -20.93
C GLN A 286 -31.47 -13.86 -20.08
N LYS A 287 -31.99 -13.97 -18.86
CA LYS A 287 -32.10 -12.83 -17.96
C LYS A 287 -30.73 -12.49 -17.41
N LEU A 288 -30.28 -11.27 -17.64
CA LEU A 288 -29.18 -10.68 -16.88
C LEU A 288 -29.62 -10.63 -15.43
N MET A 289 -28.77 -11.11 -14.54
CA MET A 289 -28.97 -10.90 -13.11
C MET A 289 -28.48 -9.49 -12.79
N PRO A 290 -29.11 -8.77 -11.84
CA PRO A 290 -28.49 -7.56 -11.33
C PRO A 290 -27.11 -7.94 -10.81
N LEU A 291 -26.08 -7.18 -11.18
CA LEU A 291 -24.85 -7.21 -10.40
C LEU A 291 -25.29 -6.82 -8.99
N GLN A 292 -25.28 -7.78 -8.08
CA GLN A 292 -25.24 -7.40 -6.68
C GLN A 292 -23.95 -6.63 -6.57
N ILE A 293 -24.04 -5.31 -6.41
CA ILE A 293 -22.98 -4.58 -5.74
C ILE A 293 -22.84 -5.38 -4.46
N ALA A 294 -21.77 -6.16 -4.34
CA ALA A 294 -21.39 -6.69 -3.04
C ALA A 294 -21.17 -5.41 -2.26
N SER A 295 -22.19 -5.00 -1.49
CA SER A 295 -22.24 -3.70 -0.85
C SER A 295 -20.91 -3.55 -0.14
N GLY A 296 -20.07 -2.66 -0.68
CA GLY A 296 -18.77 -2.39 -0.09
C GLY A 296 -19.00 -2.09 1.38
N ILE A 297 -18.05 -2.50 2.21
CA ILE A 297 -18.11 -2.14 3.62
C ILE A 297 -18.14 -0.60 3.66
N SER A 298 -19.17 -0.03 4.28
CA SER A 298 -19.35 1.41 4.34
C SER A 298 -19.83 1.75 5.73
N PHE A 299 -18.92 2.29 6.53
CA PHE A 299 -19.18 2.71 7.89
C PHE A 299 -18.73 4.16 8.07
N SER A 300 -19.33 4.80 9.06
CA SER A 300 -18.96 6.14 9.51
C SER A 300 -18.48 6.06 10.94
N LEU A 301 -17.41 6.78 11.26
CA LEU A 301 -16.98 6.97 12.64
C LEU A 301 -17.97 7.96 13.30
N PRO A 302 -18.52 7.65 14.49
CA PRO A 302 -19.37 8.56 15.22
C PRO A 302 -18.55 9.75 15.69
N GLN A 303 -19.13 10.94 15.58
CA GLN A 303 -18.44 12.17 15.98
C GLN A 303 -18.35 12.29 17.51
N PRO A 304 -17.24 12.86 18.02
CA PRO A 304 -17.08 13.08 19.44
C PRO A 304 -18.06 14.13 19.97
N GLU A 305 -18.48 13.98 21.22
CA GLU A 305 -19.43 14.92 21.85
C GLU A 305 -18.77 16.23 22.30
N GLN A 306 -17.46 16.19 22.58
CA GLN A 306 -16.65 17.33 23.03
C GLN A 306 -15.23 17.23 22.48
N MET A 307 -14.63 18.38 22.16
CA MET A 307 -13.26 18.51 21.68
C MET A 307 -12.48 19.56 22.51
N PRO A 308 -11.79 19.15 23.58
CA PRO A 308 -10.85 20.04 24.27
C PRO A 308 -9.72 20.47 23.33
N ASP A 309 -9.21 21.70 23.48
CA ASP A 309 -8.01 22.15 22.80
C ASP A 309 -7.09 22.89 23.80
N PRO A 310 -5.87 22.39 24.07
CA PRO A 310 -5.26 21.15 23.57
C PRO A 310 -5.89 19.87 24.13
N LEU A 311 -5.68 18.75 23.42
CA LEU A 311 -5.96 17.41 23.92
C LEU A 311 -4.83 16.90 24.81
N ILE A 312 -3.60 16.94 24.30
CA ILE A 312 -2.40 16.44 25.01
C ILE A 312 -1.28 17.47 24.91
N ILE A 313 -0.61 17.73 26.03
CA ILE A 313 0.62 18.52 26.09
C ILE A 313 1.75 17.61 26.60
N ILE A 314 2.84 17.56 25.85
CA ILE A 314 4.03 16.74 26.13
C ILE A 314 5.21 17.68 26.36
N GLU A 315 5.86 17.56 27.52
CA GLU A 315 6.99 18.40 27.90
C GLU A 315 8.20 17.56 28.33
N LYS A 316 9.33 17.76 27.64
CA LYS A 316 10.64 17.15 27.92
C LYS A 316 10.59 15.64 28.14
N LEU A 317 9.82 14.95 27.31
CA LEU A 317 9.54 13.53 27.49
C LEU A 317 10.73 12.68 27.00
N ASP A 318 11.21 11.80 27.88
CA ASP A 318 12.16 10.75 27.53
C ASP A 318 11.46 9.38 27.62
N LEU A 319 11.59 8.56 26.58
CA LEU A 319 10.93 7.26 26.46
C LEU A 319 11.93 6.16 26.17
N GLY A 320 11.78 5.03 26.83
CA GLY A 320 12.58 3.83 26.62
C GLY A 320 12.14 2.72 27.56
N TYR A 321 12.62 1.50 27.29
CA TYR A 321 12.38 0.34 28.14
C TYR A 321 13.43 0.21 29.25
N GLU A 322 14.65 0.69 28.98
CA GLU A 322 15.76 0.70 29.92
C GLU A 322 16.04 2.14 30.38
N PRO A 323 16.22 2.39 31.69
CA PRO A 323 16.51 3.74 32.20
C PRO A 323 17.76 4.38 31.59
N ASP A 324 18.78 3.56 31.30
CA ASP A 324 20.09 4.03 30.82
C ASP A 324 20.16 4.16 29.28
N ARG A 325 19.13 3.68 28.58
CA ARG A 325 19.02 3.72 27.11
C ARG A 325 17.63 4.18 26.66
N PRO A 326 17.30 5.47 26.86
CA PRO A 326 16.12 6.07 26.24
C PRO A 326 16.22 5.96 24.72
N ILE A 327 15.13 5.49 24.11
CA ILE A 327 14.92 5.40 22.66
C ILE A 327 14.61 6.78 22.09
N LEU A 328 13.75 7.54 22.78
CA LEU A 328 13.40 8.92 22.40
C LEU A 328 13.72 9.87 23.55
N LYS A 329 14.20 11.07 23.22
CA LYS A 329 14.67 12.07 24.18
C LYS A 329 14.10 13.44 23.90
N ASN A 330 13.81 14.18 24.97
CA ASN A 330 13.43 15.59 24.96
C ASN A 330 12.29 15.93 23.97
N ILE A 331 11.27 15.06 23.90
CA ILE A 331 10.11 15.32 23.05
C ILE A 331 9.31 16.47 23.67
N ASN A 332 8.99 17.47 22.86
CA ASN A 332 8.10 18.58 23.21
C ASN A 332 7.06 18.71 22.10
N MET A 333 5.80 18.47 22.42
CA MET A 333 4.74 18.39 21.42
C MET A 333 3.38 18.74 22.05
N MET A 334 2.48 19.31 21.24
CA MET A 334 1.09 19.57 21.61
C MET A 334 0.16 18.96 20.57
N ILE A 335 -0.74 18.07 20.98
CA ILE A 335 -1.79 17.53 20.13
C ILE A 335 -3.05 18.37 20.34
N ARG A 336 -3.47 19.08 19.28
CA ARG A 336 -4.64 19.96 19.29
C ARG A 336 -5.93 19.20 18.95
N GLY A 337 -7.07 19.81 19.26
CA GLY A 337 -8.37 19.32 18.79
C GLY A 337 -8.50 19.45 17.27
N GLY A 338 -8.93 18.38 16.59
CA GLY A 338 -9.02 18.31 15.14
C GLY A 338 -7.70 18.05 14.41
N ALA A 339 -6.58 17.86 15.12
CA ALA A 339 -5.27 17.60 14.51
C ALA A 339 -5.25 16.24 13.78
N ARG A 340 -4.69 16.20 12.57
CA ARG A 340 -4.59 15.00 11.73
C ARG A 340 -3.13 14.72 11.41
N ILE A 341 -2.48 13.95 12.27
CA ILE A 341 -1.02 13.83 12.26
C ILE A 341 -0.58 12.42 11.83
N GLY A 342 0.25 12.34 10.79
CA GLY A 342 0.93 11.12 10.36
C GLY A 342 2.31 11.00 11.00
N ILE A 343 2.64 9.86 11.60
CA ILE A 343 3.98 9.61 12.15
C ILE A 343 4.79 8.76 11.18
N LEU A 344 5.84 9.38 10.64
CA LEU A 344 6.84 8.81 9.76
C LEU A 344 8.06 8.34 10.57
N GLY A 345 8.81 7.40 10.01
CA GLY A 345 10.03 6.88 10.63
C GLY A 345 10.27 5.42 10.29
N VAL A 346 11.55 5.02 10.34
CA VAL A 346 11.97 3.62 10.09
C VAL A 346 11.44 2.69 11.19
N ASN A 347 11.38 1.40 10.89
CA ASN A 347 10.96 0.42 11.89
C ASN A 347 12.00 0.31 13.01
N GLY A 348 11.50 0.31 14.25
CA GLY A 348 12.35 0.37 15.44
C GLY A 348 12.76 1.78 15.87
N ALA A 349 12.38 2.85 15.14
CA ALA A 349 12.71 4.23 15.52
C ALA A 349 12.04 4.70 16.83
N GLY A 350 10.97 4.00 17.28
CA GLY A 350 10.26 4.33 18.52
C GLY A 350 8.81 4.79 18.35
N LYS A 351 8.22 4.69 17.14
CA LYS A 351 6.82 5.06 16.85
C LYS A 351 5.81 4.44 17.81
N SER A 352 5.79 3.10 17.94
CA SER A 352 4.89 2.41 18.87
C SER A 352 5.23 2.70 20.34
N THR A 353 6.51 2.91 20.67
CA THR A 353 6.94 3.32 22.03
C THR A 353 6.31 4.67 22.41
N PHE A 354 6.28 5.61 21.45
CA PHE A 354 5.62 6.90 21.62
C PHE A 354 4.11 6.74 21.84
N ILE A 355 3.41 6.00 20.98
CA ILE A 355 1.95 5.79 21.14
C ILE A 355 1.62 5.12 22.48
N LYS A 356 2.35 4.08 22.87
CA LYS A 356 2.15 3.39 24.16
C LYS A 356 2.30 4.32 25.36
N SER A 357 3.16 5.33 25.25
CA SER A 357 3.28 6.36 26.30
C SER A 357 2.06 7.27 26.38
N LEU A 358 1.44 7.63 25.25
CA LEU A 358 0.24 8.47 25.20
C LEU A 358 -0.98 7.76 25.82
N VAL A 359 -1.09 6.45 25.63
CA VAL A 359 -2.17 5.62 26.19
C VAL A 359 -1.91 5.27 27.67
N GLY A 360 -0.69 5.52 28.16
CA GLY A 360 -0.28 5.24 29.54
C GLY A 360 0.16 3.80 29.80
N GLU A 361 0.32 2.98 28.75
CA GLU A 361 0.87 1.62 28.87
C GLU A 361 2.38 1.64 29.18
N LEU A 362 3.09 2.64 28.65
CA LEU A 362 4.51 2.86 28.93
C LEU A 362 4.69 4.12 29.77
N LYS A 363 5.31 3.98 30.94
CA LYS A 363 5.64 5.12 31.79
C LYS A 363 6.83 5.88 31.21
N PRO A 364 6.79 7.23 31.16
CA PRO A 364 7.94 8.02 30.79
C PRO A 364 9.13 7.80 31.72
N LEU A 365 10.34 7.81 31.17
CA LEU A 365 11.56 7.81 31.97
C LEU A 365 11.80 9.19 32.60
N ASN A 366 11.41 10.25 31.89
CA ASN A 366 11.50 11.64 32.29
C ASN A 366 10.44 12.48 31.55
N GLY A 367 10.17 13.68 32.03
CA GLY A 367 9.14 14.57 31.48
C GLY A 367 7.72 14.19 31.87
N ASN A 368 6.74 14.91 31.32
CA ASN A 368 5.32 14.75 31.67
C ASN A 368 4.43 14.73 30.41
N ILE A 369 3.35 13.95 30.49
CA ILE A 369 2.25 13.92 29.52
C ILE A 369 1.01 14.44 30.25
N ASN A 370 0.50 15.59 29.84
CA ASN A 370 -0.70 16.21 30.40
C ASN A 370 -1.87 16.02 29.44
N ILE A 371 -2.82 15.17 29.82
CA ILE A 371 -4.05 14.92 29.05
C ILE A 371 -5.16 15.82 29.60
N ALA A 372 -5.83 16.57 28.73
CA ALA A 372 -6.91 17.46 29.13
C ALA A 372 -8.14 16.69 29.65
N LYS A 373 -8.94 17.33 30.50
CA LYS A 373 -10.18 16.74 31.00
C LYS A 373 -11.19 16.62 29.86
N GLY A 374 -11.83 15.46 29.74
CA GLY A 374 -12.80 15.18 28.67
C GLY A 374 -12.18 14.58 27.41
N VAL A 375 -10.86 14.34 27.38
CA VAL A 375 -10.24 13.55 26.31
C VAL A 375 -10.59 12.08 26.50
N ASN A 376 -11.14 11.47 25.45
CA ASN A 376 -11.37 10.04 25.33
C ASN A 376 -10.50 9.51 24.20
N ILE A 377 -9.44 8.78 24.57
CA ILE A 377 -8.46 8.22 23.65
C ILE A 377 -8.91 6.80 23.29
N ALA A 378 -9.08 6.52 22.01
CA ALA A 378 -9.16 5.16 21.52
C ALA A 378 -7.86 4.81 20.79
N TYR A 379 -7.24 3.73 21.25
CA TYR A 379 -6.02 3.19 20.66
C TYR A 379 -6.39 1.95 19.85
N PHE A 380 -5.98 1.89 18.58
CA PHE A 380 -6.04 0.70 17.75
C PHE A 380 -4.63 0.15 17.55
N ALA A 381 -4.39 -1.09 17.96
CA ALA A 381 -3.11 -1.76 17.80
C ALA A 381 -3.26 -3.22 17.42
N GLN A 382 -2.26 -3.77 16.74
CA GLN A 382 -2.27 -5.16 16.28
C GLN A 382 -2.50 -6.18 17.42
N GLN A 383 -2.00 -5.91 18.63
CA GLN A 383 -2.18 -6.80 19.79
C GLN A 383 -3.62 -6.85 20.33
N GLN A 384 -4.48 -5.89 19.98
CA GLN A 384 -5.88 -5.88 20.44
C GLN A 384 -6.75 -6.94 19.75
N LEU A 385 -6.30 -7.47 18.59
CA LEU A 385 -6.96 -8.61 17.94
C LEU A 385 -6.99 -9.84 18.85
N ASP A 386 -5.93 -10.01 19.66
CA ASP A 386 -5.78 -11.13 20.59
C ASP A 386 -6.59 -10.92 21.89
N MET A 387 -7.07 -9.69 22.14
CA MET A 387 -7.94 -9.38 23.28
C MET A 387 -9.42 -9.69 23.02
N LEU A 388 -9.80 -10.02 21.79
CA LEU A 388 -11.17 -10.41 21.45
C LEU A 388 -11.51 -11.77 22.09
N ASP A 389 -12.70 -11.86 22.69
CA ASP A 389 -13.22 -13.12 23.23
C ASP A 389 -13.66 -14.03 22.08
N HIS A 390 -12.80 -14.99 21.74
CA HIS A 390 -13.03 -15.92 20.64
C HIS A 390 -14.33 -16.74 20.75
N GLU A 391 -14.87 -16.91 21.96
CA GLU A 391 -16.10 -17.65 22.18
C GLU A 391 -17.35 -16.78 22.11
N ALA A 392 -17.20 -15.46 22.15
CA ALA A 392 -18.27 -14.49 22.01
C ALA A 392 -18.54 -14.14 20.54
N SER A 393 -19.74 -13.65 20.27
CA SER A 393 -20.11 -13.10 18.96
C SER A 393 -19.81 -11.60 18.87
N PRO A 394 -19.71 -11.01 17.66
CA PRO A 394 -19.60 -9.56 17.49
C PRO A 394 -20.66 -8.78 18.27
N LEU A 395 -21.91 -9.25 18.23
CA LEU A 395 -23.02 -8.66 18.96
C LEU A 395 -22.80 -8.71 20.47
N LEU A 396 -22.34 -9.85 21.00
CA LEU A 396 -22.09 -10.00 22.44
C LEU A 396 -20.96 -9.08 22.92
N HIS A 397 -19.91 -8.89 22.12
CA HIS A 397 -18.86 -7.91 22.44
C HIS A 397 -19.43 -6.50 22.57
N LEU A 398 -20.23 -6.08 21.60
CA LEU A 398 -20.80 -4.73 21.60
C LEU A 398 -21.84 -4.57 22.72
N GLN A 399 -22.64 -5.59 23.02
CA GLN A 399 -23.57 -5.61 24.16
C GLN A 399 -22.88 -5.43 25.51
N ARG A 400 -21.67 -5.98 25.69
CA ARG A 400 -20.88 -5.80 26.92
C ARG A 400 -20.42 -4.35 27.11
N ILE A 401 -20.24 -3.60 26.03
CA ILE A 401 -19.85 -2.18 26.06
C ILE A 401 -21.10 -1.28 26.14
N ALA A 402 -22.16 -1.67 25.46
CA ALA A 402 -23.39 -0.91 25.27
C ALA A 402 -24.60 -1.57 25.97
N GLU A 403 -24.48 -1.85 27.27
CA GLU A 403 -25.47 -2.63 28.04
C GLU A 403 -26.90 -2.06 27.98
N ASN A 404 -27.04 -0.74 27.79
CA ASN A 404 -28.32 -0.03 27.79
C ASN A 404 -28.94 0.11 26.39
N GLU A 405 -28.26 -0.34 25.34
CA GLU A 405 -28.70 -0.15 23.96
C GLU A 405 -29.53 -1.32 23.45
N ARG A 406 -30.45 -1.02 22.53
CA ARG A 406 -31.29 -2.06 21.94
C ARG A 406 -30.49 -2.91 20.98
N GLU A 407 -30.67 -4.23 21.06
CA GLU A 407 -29.97 -5.18 20.20
C GLU A 407 -30.07 -4.86 18.70
N GLN A 408 -31.22 -4.39 18.22
CA GLN A 408 -31.38 -4.01 16.81
C GLN A 408 -30.43 -2.87 16.40
N VAL A 409 -30.24 -1.86 17.26
CA VAL A 409 -29.30 -0.75 17.01
C VAL A 409 -27.87 -1.27 16.91
N LEU A 410 -27.50 -2.20 17.79
CA LEU A 410 -26.18 -2.84 17.77
C LEU A 410 -25.96 -3.67 16.50
N ARG A 411 -26.99 -4.40 16.04
CA ARG A 411 -26.92 -5.16 14.78
C ARG A 411 -26.83 -4.24 13.57
N ASP A 412 -27.60 -3.15 13.54
CA ASP A 412 -27.58 -2.18 12.45
C ASP A 412 -26.19 -1.51 12.36
N TYR A 413 -25.59 -1.16 13.51
CA TYR A 413 -24.22 -0.65 13.58
C TYR A 413 -23.18 -1.65 13.08
N LEU A 414 -23.21 -2.89 13.59
CA LEU A 414 -22.32 -3.97 13.15
C LEU A 414 -22.49 -4.30 11.66
N GLY A 415 -23.70 -4.12 11.13
CA GLY A 415 -24.01 -4.26 9.70
C GLY A 415 -23.23 -3.26 8.83
N GLY A 416 -23.00 -2.03 9.31
CA GLY A 416 -22.14 -1.05 8.63
C GLY A 416 -20.68 -1.50 8.52
N PHE A 417 -20.20 -2.23 9.53
CA PHE A 417 -18.93 -2.96 9.50
C PHE A 417 -19.06 -4.34 8.82
N GLY A 418 -20.07 -4.56 7.98
CA GLY A 418 -20.18 -5.79 7.19
C GLY A 418 -20.43 -7.08 7.98
N PHE A 419 -20.82 -7.01 9.26
CA PHE A 419 -21.30 -8.18 10.01
C PHE A 419 -22.81 -8.30 9.87
N ILE A 420 -23.26 -8.94 8.78
CA ILE A 420 -24.68 -9.01 8.41
C ILE A 420 -25.28 -10.36 8.78
N GLY A 421 -26.49 -10.35 9.32
CA GLY A 421 -27.26 -11.57 9.62
C GLY A 421 -26.55 -12.48 10.62
N ASP A 422 -26.39 -13.76 10.26
CA ASP A 422 -25.81 -14.78 11.16
C ASP A 422 -24.35 -14.50 11.53
N GLN A 423 -23.61 -13.71 10.74
CA GLN A 423 -22.23 -13.34 11.06
C GLN A 423 -22.12 -12.52 12.35
N ALA A 424 -23.11 -11.67 12.65
CA ALA A 424 -23.14 -10.89 13.89
C ALA A 424 -23.35 -11.78 15.14
N LEU A 425 -23.86 -12.99 14.95
CA LEU A 425 -24.17 -13.97 16.00
C LEU A 425 -23.15 -15.13 16.07
N ALA A 426 -22.35 -15.31 15.02
CA ALA A 426 -21.30 -16.32 14.98
C ALA A 426 -20.16 -15.99 15.95
N LYS A 427 -19.46 -17.03 16.43
CA LYS A 427 -18.28 -16.87 17.28
C LYS A 427 -17.14 -16.21 16.52
N VAL A 428 -16.36 -15.38 17.20
CA VAL A 428 -15.22 -14.65 16.63
C VAL A 428 -13.99 -15.53 16.41
N GLY A 429 -13.84 -16.64 17.13
CA GLY A 429 -12.70 -17.57 16.98
C GLY A 429 -12.28 -17.87 15.53
N PRO A 430 -13.19 -18.37 14.66
CA PRO A 430 -12.91 -18.70 13.27
C PRO A 430 -12.77 -17.50 12.32
N PHE A 431 -12.97 -16.27 12.79
CA PHE A 431 -12.86 -15.09 11.94
C PHE A 431 -11.41 -14.92 11.44
N SER A 432 -11.30 -14.44 10.20
CA SER A 432 -10.03 -13.98 9.62
C SER A 432 -9.45 -12.79 10.40
N GLY A 433 -8.14 -12.53 10.24
CA GLY A 433 -7.49 -11.37 10.84
C GLY A 433 -8.19 -10.04 10.50
N GLY A 434 -8.59 -9.86 9.24
CA GLY A 434 -9.31 -8.66 8.79
C GLY A 434 -10.72 -8.53 9.40
N GLU A 435 -11.44 -9.63 9.58
CA GLU A 435 -12.74 -9.61 10.29
C GLU A 435 -12.54 -9.26 11.77
N LYS A 436 -11.51 -9.81 12.43
CA LYS A 436 -11.16 -9.45 13.81
C LYS A 436 -10.78 -7.98 13.94
N ALA A 437 -9.97 -7.45 13.03
CA ALA A 437 -9.56 -6.05 12.99
C ALA A 437 -10.75 -5.12 12.85
N ARG A 438 -11.68 -5.49 11.97
CA ARG A 438 -12.91 -4.73 11.76
C ARG A 438 -13.80 -4.71 13.00
N LEU A 439 -13.93 -5.84 13.68
CA LEU A 439 -14.66 -5.90 14.95
C LEU A 439 -13.98 -5.04 16.02
N ALA A 440 -12.66 -5.15 16.19
CA ALA A 440 -11.91 -4.36 17.15
C ALA A 440 -12.10 -2.86 16.90
N LEU A 441 -12.01 -2.42 15.63
CA LEU A 441 -12.27 -1.04 15.24
C LEU A 441 -13.71 -0.62 15.59
N ALA A 442 -14.72 -1.44 15.26
CA ALA A 442 -16.12 -1.15 15.59
C ALA A 442 -16.34 -0.98 17.10
N LEU A 443 -15.70 -1.81 17.93
CA LEU A 443 -15.80 -1.74 19.39
C LEU A 443 -15.14 -0.47 19.96
N LEU A 444 -13.96 -0.09 19.46
CA LEU A 444 -13.23 1.09 19.92
C LEU A 444 -13.99 2.38 19.59
N VAL A 445 -14.42 2.47 18.33
CA VAL A 445 -15.05 3.65 17.76
C VAL A 445 -16.43 3.90 18.37
N TRP A 446 -17.12 2.85 18.83
CA TRP A 446 -18.40 2.97 19.53
C TRP A 446 -18.36 3.92 20.74
N THR A 447 -17.20 4.03 21.40
CA THR A 447 -17.02 4.90 22.58
C THR A 447 -16.99 6.40 22.25
N LYS A 448 -17.13 6.78 20.97
CA LYS A 448 -17.04 8.16 20.47
C LYS A 448 -15.77 8.87 20.96
N PRO A 449 -14.58 8.33 20.66
CA PRO A 449 -13.31 8.96 21.04
C PRO A 449 -13.16 10.33 20.37
N ASN A 450 -12.43 11.24 21.01
CA ASN A 450 -12.01 12.52 20.40
C ASN A 450 -10.54 12.52 19.96
N LEU A 451 -9.78 11.48 20.35
CA LEU A 451 -8.45 11.20 19.83
C LEU A 451 -8.36 9.73 19.42
N LEU A 452 -8.12 9.48 18.13
CA LEU A 452 -7.81 8.16 17.59
C LEU A 452 -6.30 8.01 17.44
N LEU A 453 -5.73 7.03 18.15
CA LEU A 453 -4.34 6.61 17.97
C LEU A 453 -4.35 5.30 17.20
N LEU A 454 -3.84 5.30 15.97
CA LEU A 454 -3.90 4.14 15.07
C LEU A 454 -2.48 3.66 14.77
N ASP A 455 -2.12 2.48 15.25
CA ASP A 455 -0.82 1.84 15.00
C ASP A 455 -0.98 0.70 13.98
N GLU A 456 -0.57 0.98 12.75
CA GLU A 456 -0.70 0.13 11.56
C GLU A 456 -2.12 -0.41 11.34
N PRO A 457 -3.13 0.47 11.19
CA PRO A 457 -4.53 0.04 11.11
C PRO A 457 -4.90 -0.69 9.81
N SER A 458 -4.11 -0.52 8.74
CA SER A 458 -4.30 -1.16 7.44
C SER A 458 -3.80 -2.61 7.39
N ASN A 459 -3.03 -3.05 8.39
CA ASN A 459 -2.51 -4.41 8.44
C ASN A 459 -3.66 -5.43 8.49
N HIS A 460 -3.55 -6.48 7.66
CA HIS A 460 -4.55 -7.56 7.52
C HIS A 460 -5.92 -7.13 6.97
N LEU A 461 -6.10 -5.86 6.59
CA LEU A 461 -7.30 -5.38 5.90
C LEU A 461 -7.20 -5.62 4.40
N ASP A 462 -8.31 -6.05 3.78
CA ASP A 462 -8.40 -6.09 2.33
C ASP A 462 -8.61 -4.68 1.73
N VAL A 463 -8.45 -4.59 0.42
CA VAL A 463 -8.53 -3.34 -0.33
C VAL A 463 -9.85 -2.60 -0.06
N ASP A 464 -10.99 -3.29 -0.17
CA ASP A 464 -12.32 -2.71 0.05
C ASP A 464 -12.44 -2.10 1.46
N MET A 465 -11.91 -2.78 2.47
CA MET A 465 -11.96 -2.31 3.85
C MET A 465 -10.97 -1.18 4.12
N ARG A 466 -9.78 -1.18 3.49
CA ARG A 466 -8.83 -0.06 3.57
C ARG A 466 -9.43 1.21 2.99
N GLU A 467 -10.09 1.12 1.84
CA GLU A 467 -10.77 2.25 1.23
C GLU A 467 -11.93 2.76 2.11
N ALA A 468 -12.72 1.85 2.68
CA ALA A 468 -13.77 2.19 3.63
C ALA A 468 -13.22 2.90 4.88
N LEU A 469 -12.10 2.41 5.41
CA LEU A 469 -11.41 3.00 6.55
C LEU A 469 -10.86 4.39 6.23
N ALA A 470 -10.19 4.55 5.09
CA ALA A 470 -9.70 5.84 4.63
C ALA A 470 -10.84 6.86 4.55
N LYS A 471 -11.95 6.51 3.87
CA LYS A 471 -13.14 7.37 3.78
C LYS A 471 -13.73 7.71 5.15
N ALA A 472 -13.83 6.74 6.04
CA ALA A 472 -14.39 6.92 7.37
C ALA A 472 -13.50 7.84 8.24
N LEU A 473 -12.17 7.70 8.13
CA LEU A 473 -11.20 8.57 8.80
C LEU A 473 -11.18 9.98 8.22
N THR A 474 -11.27 10.13 6.90
CA THR A 474 -11.38 11.45 6.25
C THR A 474 -12.58 12.23 6.79
N GLN A 475 -13.73 11.56 7.00
CA GLN A 475 -14.96 12.17 7.51
C GLN A 475 -15.01 12.39 9.04
N PHE A 476 -14.05 11.84 9.78
CA PHE A 476 -14.02 11.97 11.24
C PHE A 476 -13.54 13.36 11.66
N GLU A 477 -14.29 14.01 12.54
CA GLU A 477 -14.01 15.38 13.01
C GLU A 477 -13.09 15.40 14.26
N GLY A 478 -12.82 14.24 14.86
CA GLY A 478 -11.85 14.12 15.96
C GLY A 478 -10.40 14.19 15.50
N SER A 479 -9.50 14.28 16.47
CA SER A 479 -8.07 14.24 16.19
C SER A 479 -7.62 12.81 15.87
N ILE A 480 -6.71 12.69 14.90
CA ILE A 480 -6.13 11.42 14.46
C ILE A 480 -4.61 11.52 14.60
N LEU A 481 -4.01 10.49 15.18
CA LEU A 481 -2.58 10.24 15.13
C LEU A 481 -2.38 8.86 14.52
N LEU A 482 -1.88 8.85 13.28
CA LEU A 482 -1.80 7.67 12.44
C LEU A 482 -0.33 7.28 12.26
N VAL A 483 -0.01 6.04 12.63
CA VAL A 483 1.23 5.37 12.27
C VAL A 483 0.88 4.32 11.24
N SER A 484 1.34 4.51 10.01
CA SER A 484 1.13 3.50 8.98
C SER A 484 2.26 3.51 7.97
N HIS A 485 2.47 2.37 7.33
CA HIS A 485 3.23 2.27 6.09
C HIS A 485 2.36 2.42 4.83
N ASP A 486 1.03 2.46 4.98
CA ASP A 486 0.10 2.65 3.87
C ASP A 486 0.07 4.13 3.44
N ARG A 487 0.74 4.43 2.32
CA ARG A 487 0.87 5.77 1.76
C ARG A 487 -0.49 6.37 1.37
N HIS A 488 -1.37 5.55 0.81
CA HIS A 488 -2.71 6.00 0.42
C HIS A 488 -3.52 6.42 1.65
N LEU A 489 -3.44 5.63 2.73
CA LEU A 489 -4.11 5.98 3.99
C LEU A 489 -3.53 7.26 4.61
N LEU A 490 -2.21 7.41 4.64
CA LEU A 490 -1.57 8.63 5.15
C LEU A 490 -2.00 9.85 4.31
N ARG A 491 -1.79 9.82 3.00
CA ARG A 491 -2.08 10.94 2.08
C ARG A 491 -3.55 11.37 2.10
N SER A 492 -4.48 10.44 2.35
CA SER A 492 -5.93 10.73 2.37
C SER A 492 -6.48 11.14 3.74
N THR A 493 -5.73 10.94 4.83
CA THR A 493 -6.27 11.12 6.19
C THR A 493 -5.46 12.05 7.09
N THR A 494 -4.23 12.44 6.73
CA THR A 494 -3.37 13.31 7.55
C THR A 494 -3.01 14.61 6.83
N ASP A 495 -2.92 15.70 7.59
CA ASP A 495 -2.55 17.03 7.09
C ASP A 495 -1.11 17.41 7.47
N GLU A 496 -0.61 16.88 8.58
CA GLU A 496 0.70 17.18 9.15
C GLU A 496 1.50 15.89 9.31
N PHE A 497 2.80 15.94 9.04
CA PHE A 497 3.70 14.82 9.28
C PHE A 497 4.68 15.12 10.41
N MET A 498 4.92 14.11 11.24
CA MET A 498 5.99 14.10 12.21
C MET A 498 6.94 12.97 11.90
N ILE A 499 8.23 13.22 12.02
CA ILE A 499 9.27 12.24 11.78
C ILE A 499 9.90 11.79 13.10
N VAL A 500 10.00 10.47 13.27
CA VAL A 500 10.74 9.84 14.36
C VAL A 500 12.10 9.39 13.83
N ALA A 501 13.14 10.15 14.15
CA ALA A 501 14.52 9.91 13.74
C ALA A 501 15.49 10.39 14.82
N ASP A 502 16.70 9.82 14.85
CA ASP A 502 17.80 10.24 15.75
C ASP A 502 17.44 10.28 17.24
N GLY A 503 16.48 9.45 17.66
CA GLY A 503 15.99 9.43 19.03
C GLY A 503 15.21 10.69 19.41
N ASN A 504 14.59 11.38 18.46
CA ASN A 504 13.70 12.51 18.69
C ASN A 504 12.44 12.41 17.79
N ILE A 505 11.45 13.27 18.06
CA ILE A 505 10.29 13.49 17.20
C ILE A 505 10.29 14.97 16.80
N SER A 506 10.21 15.25 15.50
CA SER A 506 10.13 16.60 14.97
C SER A 506 9.05 16.70 13.89
N GLU A 507 8.56 17.91 13.65
CA GLU A 507 7.72 18.20 12.48
C GLU A 507 8.50 17.93 11.20
N PHE A 508 7.80 17.41 10.19
CA PHE A 508 8.33 17.18 8.85
C PHE A 508 7.60 18.10 7.89
N ASP A 509 8.32 19.09 7.36
CA ASP A 509 7.80 20.08 6.41
C ASP A 509 8.01 19.57 4.98
N GLY A 510 7.09 18.71 4.54
CA GLY A 510 7.11 18.05 3.25
C GLY A 510 6.02 16.99 3.14
N ASP A 511 5.86 16.40 1.96
CA ASP A 511 4.92 15.31 1.72
C ASP A 511 5.58 13.91 1.78
N LEU A 512 4.85 12.87 1.40
CA LEU A 512 5.38 11.49 1.42
C LEU A 512 6.47 11.25 0.38
N ASP A 513 6.50 12.04 -0.70
CA ASP A 513 7.51 11.94 -1.75
C ASP A 513 8.79 12.67 -1.31
N ASP A 514 8.65 13.84 -0.69
CA ASP A 514 9.75 14.54 0.01
C ASP A 514 10.38 13.65 1.08
N TYR A 515 9.57 12.88 1.81
CA TYR A 515 10.06 11.94 2.81
C TYR A 515 10.91 10.81 2.19
N GLN A 516 10.53 10.30 1.01
CA GLN A 516 11.35 9.32 0.28
C GLN A 516 12.70 9.90 -0.15
N GLN A 517 12.71 11.16 -0.58
CA GLN A 517 13.93 11.86 -0.96
C GLN A 517 14.81 12.11 0.27
N TRP A 518 14.24 12.59 1.37
CA TRP A 518 14.92 12.78 2.65
C TRP A 518 15.62 11.50 3.14
N LEU A 519 14.94 10.35 3.04
CA LEU A 519 15.54 9.05 3.39
C LEU A 519 16.71 8.66 2.49
N SER A 520 16.58 8.94 1.19
CA SER A 520 17.62 8.63 0.20
C SER A 520 18.88 9.47 0.42
N ASP A 521 18.70 10.77 0.66
CA ASP A 521 19.79 11.71 0.95
C ASP A 521 20.51 11.34 2.24
N ARG A 522 19.74 10.99 3.28
CA ARG A 522 20.30 10.58 4.56
C ARG A 522 21.15 9.31 4.45
N LYS A 523 20.74 8.31 3.66
CA LYS A 523 21.56 7.11 3.40
C LYS A 523 22.84 7.47 2.63
N ALA A 524 22.78 8.44 1.73
CA ALA A 524 23.96 8.93 1.02
C ALA A 524 24.92 9.64 1.97
N GLU A 525 24.41 10.46 2.90
CA GLU A 525 25.18 11.14 3.95
C GLU A 525 25.81 10.15 4.94
N GLU A 526 25.05 9.20 5.48
CA GLU A 526 25.56 8.15 6.38
C GLU A 526 26.67 7.34 5.69
N ARG A 527 26.53 7.05 4.39
CA ARG A 527 27.56 6.37 3.60
C ARG A 527 28.80 7.24 3.41
N GLN A 528 28.64 8.55 3.22
CA GLN A 528 29.76 9.50 3.14
C GLN A 528 30.48 9.62 4.47
N GLU A 529 29.78 9.80 5.58
CA GLU A 529 30.37 9.87 6.93
C GLU A 529 31.10 8.58 7.29
N ARG A 530 30.51 7.41 7.03
CA ARG A 530 31.16 6.11 7.26
C ARG A 530 32.41 5.94 6.42
N ASN A 531 32.41 6.43 5.18
CA ASN A 531 33.59 6.45 4.31
C ASN A 531 34.65 7.47 4.78
N GLU A 532 34.25 8.61 5.35
CA GLU A 532 35.19 9.59 5.92
C GLU A 532 35.84 9.08 7.21
N ILE A 533 35.07 8.41 8.07
CA ILE A 533 35.55 7.77 9.30
C ILE A 533 36.45 6.57 8.99
N ALA A 534 36.09 5.73 8.01
CA ALA A 534 36.93 4.62 7.55
C ALA A 534 38.25 5.11 6.92
N ASN A 535 38.25 6.28 6.28
CA ASN A 535 39.43 6.92 5.71
C ASN A 535 40.20 7.81 6.70
N ALA A 536 39.78 7.92 7.96
CA ALA A 536 40.48 8.68 9.00
C ALA A 536 41.70 7.91 9.60
N GLY A 537 41.90 6.65 9.21
CA GLY A 537 43.00 5.79 9.67
C GLY A 537 44.19 5.62 8.71
N ALA A 538 44.17 6.24 7.51
CA ALA A 538 45.26 6.13 6.53
C ALA A 538 45.79 7.52 6.14
N GLU A 539 47.08 7.77 6.38
CA GLU A 539 47.78 8.97 5.89
C GLU A 539 47.78 9.03 4.35
N PRO A 540 47.79 10.24 3.76
CA PRO A 540 47.37 10.44 2.38
C PRO A 540 48.52 10.21 1.40
N VAL A 541 48.37 9.24 0.50
CA VAL A 541 49.11 9.23 -0.76
C VAL A 541 48.23 9.88 -1.83
N ILE A 542 48.47 11.17 -2.03
CA ILE A 542 48.37 11.92 -3.29
C ILE A 542 47.33 11.37 -4.30
N ASP A 543 46.05 11.69 -4.09
CA ASP A 543 45.13 11.98 -5.21
C ASP A 543 43.86 12.81 -4.86
N ARG A 544 43.67 13.21 -3.60
CA ARG A 544 42.51 14.04 -3.20
C ARG A 544 42.48 15.45 -3.79
N ARG A 545 43.57 15.93 -4.41
CA ARG A 545 43.65 17.27 -5.00
C ARG A 545 43.31 17.28 -6.51
N ALA A 546 43.37 16.14 -7.19
CA ALA A 546 42.92 16.00 -8.56
C ALA A 546 41.42 15.71 -8.62
N GLN A 547 40.95 14.80 -7.76
CA GLN A 547 39.54 14.39 -7.69
C GLN A 547 38.62 15.52 -7.19
N ARG A 548 39.00 16.22 -6.10
CA ARG A 548 38.25 17.41 -5.63
C ARG A 548 38.27 18.58 -6.61
N ARG A 549 39.26 18.65 -7.50
CA ARG A 549 39.36 19.71 -8.51
C ARG A 549 38.48 19.39 -9.71
N GLN A 550 38.38 18.12 -10.09
CA GLN A 550 37.44 17.64 -11.11
C GLN A 550 35.99 17.72 -10.63
N GLU A 551 35.66 17.27 -9.41
CA GLU A 551 34.30 17.39 -8.85
C GLU A 551 33.89 18.84 -8.61
N ALA A 552 34.82 19.72 -8.20
CA ALA A 552 34.53 21.15 -8.07
C ALA A 552 34.37 21.83 -9.43
N GLU A 553 35.16 21.48 -10.45
CA GLU A 553 35.01 21.99 -11.81
C GLU A 553 33.70 21.49 -12.47
N GLU A 554 33.28 20.26 -12.19
CA GLU A 554 32.05 19.65 -12.69
C GLU A 554 30.80 20.25 -12.01
N ARG A 555 30.81 20.40 -10.67
CA ARG A 555 29.76 21.13 -9.94
C ARG A 555 29.68 22.60 -10.34
N GLN A 556 30.81 23.24 -10.60
CA GLN A 556 30.85 24.63 -11.05
C GLN A 556 30.35 24.76 -12.50
N ARG A 557 30.58 23.75 -13.36
CA ARG A 557 30.05 23.69 -14.73
C ARG A 557 28.54 23.48 -14.75
N LEU A 558 28.02 22.52 -13.97
CA LEU A 558 26.59 22.27 -13.84
C LEU A 558 25.85 23.47 -13.22
N SER A 559 26.43 24.10 -12.20
CA SER A 559 25.89 25.32 -11.60
C SER A 559 25.81 26.49 -12.59
N VAL A 560 26.80 26.64 -13.48
CA VAL A 560 26.79 27.69 -14.52
C VAL A 560 25.71 27.43 -15.58
N LEU A 561 25.44 26.17 -15.93
CA LEU A 561 24.40 25.78 -16.89
C LEU A 561 22.98 25.93 -16.31
N LYS A 562 22.80 25.60 -15.02
CA LYS A 562 21.49 25.69 -14.32
C LYS A 562 21.07 27.13 -13.99
N ARG A 563 22.02 28.02 -13.71
CA ARG A 563 21.75 29.40 -13.25
C ARG A 563 20.83 30.23 -14.16
N PRO A 564 20.96 30.23 -15.50
CA PRO A 564 20.03 30.95 -16.38
C PRO A 564 18.62 30.34 -16.37
N LEU A 565 18.49 29.01 -16.34
CA LEU A 565 17.20 28.30 -16.34
C LEU A 565 16.42 28.55 -15.05
N VAL A 566 17.08 28.44 -13.90
CA VAL A 566 16.46 28.75 -12.59
C VAL A 566 16.02 30.21 -12.51
N LYS A 567 16.78 31.13 -13.14
CA LYS A 567 16.37 32.54 -13.18
C LYS A 567 15.13 32.74 -14.04
N GLU A 568 15.04 32.07 -15.19
CA GLU A 568 13.86 32.10 -16.07
C GLU A 568 12.64 31.48 -15.38
N LEU A 569 12.82 30.36 -14.67
CA LEU A 569 11.78 29.69 -13.88
C LEU A 569 11.16 30.63 -12.83
N ASN A 570 11.99 31.29 -12.02
CA ASN A 570 11.53 32.26 -11.02
C ASN A 570 10.81 33.48 -11.65
N GLU A 571 11.25 33.92 -12.84
CA GLU A 571 10.58 35.00 -13.56
C GLU A 571 9.21 34.58 -14.10
N ILE A 572 9.05 33.32 -14.52
CA ILE A 572 7.78 32.74 -14.96
C ILE A 572 6.82 32.56 -13.79
N GLU A 573 7.28 32.03 -12.66
CA GLU A 573 6.47 31.86 -11.44
C GLU A 573 5.91 33.19 -10.93
N SER A 574 6.74 34.24 -10.88
CA SER A 574 6.28 35.59 -10.50
C SER A 574 5.27 36.19 -11.48
N ARG A 575 5.30 35.78 -12.76
CA ARG A 575 4.31 36.22 -13.76
C ARG A 575 3.01 35.42 -13.65
N LEU A 576 3.09 34.11 -13.45
CA LEU A 576 1.94 33.25 -13.22
C LEU A 576 1.15 33.73 -12.00
N GLU A 577 1.82 34.02 -10.87
CA GLU A 577 1.19 34.54 -9.66
C GLU A 577 0.41 35.85 -9.92
N LYS A 578 0.97 36.75 -10.73
CA LYS A 578 0.29 38.02 -11.10
C LYS A 578 -0.89 37.80 -12.02
N ILE A 579 -0.77 36.88 -12.99
CA ILE A 579 -1.83 36.55 -13.94
C ILE A 579 -2.99 35.87 -13.21
N GLU A 580 -2.72 34.92 -12.32
CA GLU A 580 -3.74 34.25 -11.52
C GLU A 580 -4.48 35.21 -10.62
N LYS A 581 -3.75 36.10 -9.94
CA LYS A 581 -4.39 37.15 -9.12
C LYS A 581 -5.34 38.01 -9.95
N ARG A 582 -4.93 38.40 -11.17
CA ARG A 582 -5.75 39.21 -12.07
C ARG A 582 -6.94 38.43 -12.64
N LEU A 583 -6.76 37.16 -12.96
CA LEU A 583 -7.85 36.27 -13.39
C LEU A 583 -8.91 36.11 -12.30
N ASN A 584 -8.50 35.92 -11.05
CA ASN A 584 -9.42 35.86 -9.91
C ASN A 584 -10.19 37.18 -9.72
N GLU A 585 -9.52 38.34 -9.81
CA GLU A 585 -10.20 39.65 -9.78
C GLU A 585 -11.24 39.81 -10.91
N LEU A 586 -10.94 39.32 -12.11
CA LEU A 586 -11.87 39.36 -13.24
C LEU A 586 -13.03 38.39 -13.05
N GLN A 587 -12.79 37.19 -12.52
CA GLN A 587 -13.82 36.20 -12.23
C GLN A 587 -14.79 36.69 -11.14
N ASP A 588 -14.27 37.34 -10.09
CA ASP A 588 -15.09 37.98 -9.05
C ASP A 588 -15.96 39.10 -9.63
N ALA A 589 -15.41 39.91 -10.55
CA ALA A 589 -16.17 40.95 -11.25
C ALA A 589 -17.24 40.35 -12.18
N MET A 590 -16.97 39.21 -12.82
CA MET A 590 -17.90 38.49 -13.69
C MET A 590 -19.00 37.73 -12.92
N ALA A 591 -18.81 37.49 -11.62
CA ALA A 591 -19.77 36.84 -10.74
C ALA A 591 -20.85 37.79 -10.18
N ASP A 592 -20.68 39.12 -10.31
CA ASP A 592 -21.67 40.12 -9.90
C ASP A 592 -22.89 40.13 -10.86
N GLU A 593 -24.11 40.06 -10.32
CA GLU A 593 -25.35 40.12 -11.11
C GLU A 593 -25.47 41.41 -11.95
N ASN A 594 -24.87 42.52 -11.50
CA ASN A 594 -24.87 43.79 -12.24
C ASN A 594 -23.94 43.81 -13.46
N PHE A 595 -23.06 42.82 -13.60
CA PHE A 595 -22.14 42.69 -14.73
C PHE A 595 -22.85 42.45 -16.07
N TYR A 596 -24.03 41.82 -16.03
CA TYR A 596 -24.80 41.46 -17.23
C TYR A 596 -25.76 42.55 -17.72
N ASN A 597 -25.84 43.68 -17.02
CA ASN A 597 -26.67 44.82 -17.41
C ASN A 597 -26.18 45.51 -18.69
N ASP A 598 -27.11 45.97 -19.52
CA ASP A 598 -26.80 46.60 -20.82
C ASP A 598 -26.01 47.91 -20.72
N GLU A 599 -26.03 48.59 -19.56
CA GLU A 599 -25.24 49.79 -19.29
C GLU A 599 -23.72 49.53 -19.22
N ASN A 600 -23.31 48.29 -18.96
CA ASN A 600 -21.90 47.88 -18.80
C ASN A 600 -21.33 47.15 -20.02
N ARG A 601 -22.00 47.23 -21.18
CA ARG A 601 -21.69 46.42 -22.37
C ARG A 601 -20.24 46.55 -22.87
N ASP A 602 -19.69 47.76 -22.92
CA ASP A 602 -18.33 48.00 -23.41
C ASP A 602 -17.27 47.49 -22.42
N SER A 603 -17.48 47.74 -21.13
CA SER A 603 -16.64 47.23 -20.03
C SER A 603 -16.63 45.71 -19.94
N ARG A 604 -17.79 45.06 -20.18
CA ARG A 604 -17.92 43.60 -20.23
C ARG A 604 -17.12 42.98 -21.37
N ILE A 605 -17.16 43.58 -22.56
CA ILE A 605 -16.39 43.07 -23.72
C ILE A 605 -14.89 43.20 -23.45
N GLU A 606 -14.46 44.30 -22.83
CA GLU A 606 -13.07 44.52 -22.44
C GLU A 606 -12.58 43.48 -21.42
N GLN A 607 -13.35 43.24 -20.35
CA GLN A 607 -12.99 42.27 -19.31
C GLN A 607 -13.01 40.81 -19.80
N LEU A 608 -13.95 40.44 -20.68
CA LEU A 608 -13.96 39.10 -21.30
C LEU A 608 -12.76 38.87 -22.22
N ASN A 609 -12.36 39.91 -22.97
CA ASN A 609 -11.16 39.83 -23.81
C ASN A 609 -9.88 39.78 -22.97
N GLU A 610 -9.81 40.56 -21.89
CA GLU A 610 -8.68 40.52 -20.94
C GLU A 610 -8.57 39.12 -20.29
N HIS A 611 -9.69 38.54 -19.85
CA HIS A 611 -9.74 37.18 -19.30
C HIS A 611 -9.21 36.16 -20.31
N GLY A 612 -9.71 36.16 -21.55
CA GLY A 612 -9.26 35.21 -22.57
C GLY A 612 -7.79 35.38 -22.95
N GLN A 613 -7.27 36.61 -22.95
CA GLN A 613 -5.83 36.86 -23.20
C GLN A 613 -4.95 36.36 -22.05
N LEU A 614 -5.36 36.60 -20.80
CA LEU A 614 -4.64 36.16 -19.62
C LEU A 614 -4.67 34.64 -19.45
N GLU A 615 -5.78 34.00 -19.81
CA GLU A 615 -5.90 32.53 -19.81
C GLU A 615 -5.01 31.89 -20.87
N SER A 616 -4.92 32.47 -22.08
CA SER A 616 -3.98 32.04 -23.10
C SER A 616 -2.53 32.23 -22.67
N GLN A 617 -2.19 33.38 -22.06
CA GLN A 617 -0.84 33.65 -21.56
C GLN A 617 -0.46 32.74 -20.38
N LYS A 618 -1.42 32.39 -19.53
CA LYS A 618 -1.23 31.43 -18.43
C LYS A 618 -0.82 30.07 -19.01
N ASN A 619 -1.56 29.54 -19.98
CA ASN A 619 -1.26 28.25 -20.59
C ASN A 619 0.13 28.24 -21.27
N GLU A 620 0.51 29.30 -21.99
CA GLU A 620 1.84 29.42 -22.61
C GLU A 620 2.97 29.45 -21.57
N LEU A 621 2.76 30.13 -20.44
CA LEU A 621 3.73 30.20 -19.35
C LEU A 621 3.83 28.88 -18.58
N GLU A 622 2.72 28.16 -18.40
CA GLU A 622 2.70 26.83 -17.78
C GLU A 622 3.43 25.80 -18.65
N GLU A 623 3.22 25.81 -19.96
CA GLU A 623 3.95 24.95 -20.90
C GLU A 623 5.46 25.23 -20.84
N ARG A 624 5.85 26.51 -20.85
CA ARG A 624 7.27 26.91 -20.71
C ARG A 624 7.86 26.57 -19.34
N TRP A 625 7.08 26.66 -18.27
CA TRP A 625 7.49 26.26 -16.92
C TRP A 625 7.79 24.76 -16.86
N LEU A 626 6.95 23.95 -17.51
CA LEU A 626 7.14 22.49 -17.59
C LEU A 626 8.39 22.12 -18.40
N GLU A 627 8.59 22.75 -19.56
CA GLU A 627 9.81 22.58 -20.37
C GLU A 627 11.09 22.93 -19.59
N LEU A 628 11.09 24.05 -18.83
CA LEU A 628 12.25 24.46 -18.05
C LEU A 628 12.58 23.48 -16.91
N ASN A 629 11.56 22.88 -16.29
CA ASN A 629 11.78 21.85 -15.28
C ASN A 629 12.36 20.58 -15.89
N GLU A 630 11.89 20.15 -17.07
CA GLU A 630 12.49 19.03 -17.81
C GLU A 630 13.96 19.34 -18.22
N GLU A 631 14.25 20.54 -18.71
CA GLU A 631 15.61 20.97 -19.05
C GLU A 631 16.55 20.96 -17.82
N ILE A 632 16.06 21.38 -16.65
CA ILE A 632 16.81 21.36 -15.39
C ILE A 632 17.05 19.91 -14.94
N GLU A 633 16.04 19.05 -15.02
CA GLU A 633 16.13 17.64 -14.64
C GLU A 633 17.14 16.87 -15.52
N VAL A 634 17.13 17.12 -16.84
CA VAL A 634 18.11 16.53 -17.77
C VAL A 634 19.54 16.97 -17.43
N ILE A 635 19.75 18.21 -17.01
CA ILE A 635 21.07 18.72 -16.58
C ILE A 635 21.51 18.10 -15.25
N GLU A 636 20.58 17.72 -14.38
CA GLU A 636 20.88 17.05 -13.10
C GLU A 636 21.18 15.55 -13.26
N GLN A 637 20.66 14.93 -14.32
CA GLN A 637 20.89 13.53 -14.66
C GLN A 637 22.13 13.29 -15.56
N SER A 638 22.68 14.35 -16.17
CA SER A 638 23.87 14.32 -17.05
C SER A 638 25.18 14.58 -16.31
#